data_AF-A0A5F9D5T3-F1
#
_entry.id   AF-A0A5F9D5T3-F1
#
_cell.length_a   1.000
_cell.length_b   1.000
_cell.length_c   1.000
_cell.angle_alpha   90.00
_cell.angle_beta   90.00
_cell.angle_gamma   90.00
#
_symmetry.space_group_name_H-M   'P 1'
#
loop_
_entity.id
_entity.type
_entity.pdbx_description
1 polymer ?
#
loop_
_entity_poly.entity_id
_entity_poly.type
_entity_poly.pdbx_seq_one_letter_code
_entity_poly.pdbx_strand_id
1 'polypeptide(L)'
;MATPGVAVLLSWLSCCGWALWRYSSNSPNYLIFSTRSTINLEYEGTAFSEWSVPESCSIQDKRSPRTELRCSSPGFQAIKPVVTGPEEEERNLYVGDSYTCFLWYFRVRNLFHNLTQIISIWIYDPENADPEELLWKAKEPSLHSIVLSKQLAIMGQKPTIHTILQRKAYFPYEDQRKGIWHILVPMTSDDVIKEIKGNQVIFQDCFVADMLFLLTFPLATISENPGSLPISSPAGSQLMSSWMACVPSYVVVVTDKETFQTNDSFRTWTKIRVPPNSLSDSERQNVTGVSLLRDGIYFLINGILYLKNHHSFRKLGRKQNLPSGIIGIKSRKWCWVKYMFKNKGRRSRMVVWTENEIYLGYSSFKYFQVGTINELKSLLHVSPAATLRIHNIEYSAHPVELAVFLSYCITCTVTNKICMVIYNEDLRQWVFQDFALDIPVDSFLVPHFLFSSLPELVLRDRHTIYYCYQNFTVTGIVQTTAGHGNLSLLSDNSIIHDIFTDYYGNILVKMENNIIFFFKINTRDAVKLHVWLSDTTKTLFMLGTSGEIYLLNAFNNGTIQALEYPLNLEIQSIAFKTEDTCPYLAFHNNIFRRFYILDKRDILRLWAQIVYPENIGLYIILETYGPQILEIKEHLHYEIALGYSIKTMALVFSQSINYEAVDDYFKLQNDNTGSVLVNLRPSEYSKMCPASHWVFQISVGCDITKSMIVKGSSKNSCIPYDFSYVIDKSYLRGQPSKNLEVKYNWDVYGCPVRLHVSEKFQPVLQLFNDSGHMEDIPVNFLVWEIHGRDDYSFNNTMKQSGCLNEAQTWKSMTELNKHLPLEAAWGPEFL
;
A
#
# COMPACT_ATOMS: atom_id res chain seq x y z
N MET A 1 -0.94 25.56 -38.58
CA MET A 1 -1.63 24.47 -39.32
C MET A 1 -1.59 23.25 -38.43
N ALA A 2 -2.74 22.95 -37.82
CA ALA A 2 -2.90 21.95 -36.77
C ALA A 2 -2.88 20.51 -37.34
N THR A 3 -2.16 19.60 -36.69
CA THR A 3 -2.14 18.17 -37.02
C THR A 3 -3.14 17.40 -36.14
N PRO A 4 -4.14 16.72 -36.74
CA PRO A 4 -5.21 16.01 -36.05
C PRO A 4 -4.76 14.57 -35.71
N GLY A 5 -4.06 14.40 -34.58
CA GLY A 5 -3.50 13.08 -34.20
C GLY A 5 -4.30 12.29 -33.15
N VAL A 6 -5.19 12.94 -32.40
CA VAL A 6 -5.86 12.34 -31.23
C VAL A 6 -7.40 12.32 -31.37
N ALA A 7 -7.95 13.06 -32.34
CA ALA A 7 -9.39 13.37 -32.42
C ALA A 7 -10.22 12.47 -33.36
N VAL A 8 -9.62 11.51 -34.10
CA VAL A 8 -10.31 10.88 -35.25
C VAL A 8 -10.87 9.47 -34.96
N LEU A 9 -10.55 8.83 -33.85
CA LEU A 9 -10.98 7.43 -33.60
C LEU A 9 -12.23 7.27 -32.72
N LEU A 10 -12.75 8.35 -32.11
CA LEU A 10 -13.94 8.30 -31.25
C LEU A 10 -15.23 8.82 -31.90
N SER A 11 -15.18 9.38 -33.12
CA SER A 11 -16.35 10.03 -33.74
C SER A 11 -17.29 9.11 -34.53
N TRP A 12 -17.07 7.79 -34.54
CA TRP A 12 -17.78 6.87 -35.45
C TRP A 12 -18.81 5.93 -34.80
N LEU A 13 -19.28 6.17 -33.57
CA LEU A 13 -20.23 5.27 -32.88
C LEU A 13 -21.47 5.94 -32.25
N SER A 14 -21.76 7.20 -32.54
CA SER A 14 -22.90 7.92 -31.95
C SER A 14 -24.13 7.97 -32.88
N CYS A 15 -24.89 6.88 -32.98
CA CYS A 15 -26.25 6.96 -33.56
C CYS A 15 -27.37 6.65 -32.56
N CYS A 16 -27.07 6.14 -31.35
CA CYS A 16 -28.09 5.79 -30.33
C CYS A 16 -27.66 5.98 -28.85
N GLY A 17 -26.57 6.70 -28.54
CA GLY A 17 -26.12 6.91 -27.17
C GLY A 17 -26.69 8.20 -26.54
N TRP A 18 -26.87 8.21 -25.21
CA TRP A 18 -27.10 9.44 -24.45
C TRP A 18 -25.97 10.43 -24.73
N ALA A 19 -26.30 11.72 -24.77
CA ALA A 19 -25.27 12.73 -24.95
C ALA A 19 -24.37 12.81 -23.72
N LEU A 20 -23.08 13.06 -23.95
CA LEU A 20 -22.08 13.14 -22.89
C LEU A 20 -21.35 14.46 -23.03
N TRP A 21 -21.12 15.14 -21.91
CA TRP A 21 -20.25 16.30 -21.92
C TRP A 21 -19.16 16.19 -20.88
N ARG A 22 -17.98 16.70 -21.21
CA ARG A 22 -16.75 16.58 -20.42
C ARG A 22 -16.02 17.89 -20.43
N TYR A 23 -15.05 18.00 -19.53
CA TYR A 23 -14.12 19.10 -19.51
C TYR A 23 -12.69 18.58 -19.26
N SER A 24 -11.71 19.36 -19.70
CA SER A 24 -10.28 19.10 -19.44
C SER A 24 -9.53 20.41 -19.28
N SER A 25 -8.30 20.35 -18.79
CA SER A 25 -7.40 21.50 -18.71
C SER A 25 -6.01 21.10 -19.19
N ASN A 26 -5.17 22.10 -19.49
CA ASN A 26 -3.76 21.88 -19.83
C ASN A 26 -2.93 21.48 -18.61
N SER A 27 -3.43 21.72 -17.39
CA SER A 27 -2.89 21.15 -16.18
C SER A 27 -3.22 19.65 -16.13
N PRO A 28 -2.23 18.73 -16.06
CA PRO A 28 -2.50 17.35 -15.67
C PRO A 28 -3.24 17.35 -14.33
N ASN A 29 -4.10 16.36 -14.11
CA ASN A 29 -4.72 16.11 -12.81
C ASN A 29 -5.62 17.25 -12.29
N TYR A 30 -5.97 18.21 -13.16
CA TYR A 30 -6.81 19.36 -12.81
C TYR A 30 -6.31 20.17 -11.59
N LEU A 31 -5.01 20.08 -11.30
CA LEU A 31 -4.35 20.73 -10.15
C LEU A 31 -4.51 22.25 -10.17
N ILE A 32 -4.65 22.82 -11.37
CA ILE A 32 -4.81 24.25 -11.58
C ILE A 32 -6.14 24.49 -12.30
N PHE A 33 -7.24 24.47 -11.56
CA PHE A 33 -8.50 25.05 -12.01
C PHE A 33 -8.64 26.44 -11.37
N SER A 34 -8.15 27.46 -12.07
CA SER A 34 -8.01 28.82 -11.53
C SER A 34 -8.52 29.88 -12.50
N THR A 35 -8.56 31.13 -12.05
CA THR A 35 -8.89 32.28 -12.90
C THR A 35 -7.91 32.50 -14.07
N ARG A 36 -6.77 31.80 -14.07
CA ARG A 36 -5.75 31.85 -15.12
C ARG A 36 -5.80 30.67 -16.09
N SER A 37 -6.54 29.62 -15.76
CA SER A 37 -6.50 28.35 -16.49
C SER A 37 -7.45 28.34 -17.67
N THR A 38 -7.03 27.70 -18.77
CA THR A 38 -7.95 27.37 -19.88
C THR A 38 -8.69 26.07 -19.57
N ILE A 39 -10.01 26.09 -19.76
CA ILE A 39 -10.90 24.96 -19.57
C ILE A 39 -11.43 24.56 -20.95
N ASN A 40 -11.12 23.35 -21.38
CA ASN A 40 -11.66 22.81 -22.62
C ASN A 40 -12.98 22.12 -22.32
N LEU A 41 -14.06 22.53 -22.98
CA LEU A 41 -15.37 21.89 -22.91
C LEU A 41 -15.59 21.04 -24.15
N GLU A 42 -16.17 19.85 -23.96
CA GLU A 42 -16.52 18.94 -25.04
C GLU A 42 -17.91 18.35 -24.82
N TYR A 43 -18.74 18.36 -25.86
CA TYR A 43 -20.04 17.71 -25.91
C TYR A 43 -20.08 16.69 -27.06
N GLU A 44 -20.46 15.46 -26.73
CA GLU A 44 -20.69 14.35 -27.65
C GLU A 44 -22.21 14.16 -27.81
N GLY A 45 -22.76 14.63 -28.92
CA GLY A 45 -24.16 14.42 -29.27
C GLY A 45 -24.62 15.31 -30.42
N THR A 46 -25.72 14.94 -31.08
CA THR A 46 -26.26 15.67 -32.23
C THR A 46 -27.24 16.78 -31.84
N ALA A 47 -27.72 16.79 -30.59
CA ALA A 47 -28.71 17.73 -30.07
C ALA A 47 -28.12 19.05 -29.54
N PHE A 48 -26.80 19.24 -29.61
CA PHE A 48 -26.12 20.43 -29.09
C PHE A 48 -26.58 21.71 -29.77
N SER A 49 -26.87 22.75 -28.97
CA SER A 49 -27.21 24.08 -29.47
C SER A 49 -26.16 25.13 -29.08
N GLU A 50 -25.95 25.33 -27.78
CA GLU A 50 -24.95 26.28 -27.26
C GLU A 50 -24.57 25.96 -25.81
N TRP A 51 -23.48 26.56 -25.31
CA TRP A 51 -23.11 26.47 -23.90
C TRP A 51 -23.77 27.57 -23.07
N SER A 52 -24.38 27.22 -21.94
CA SER A 52 -24.78 28.16 -20.89
C SER A 52 -23.63 28.30 -19.90
N VAL A 53 -23.08 29.51 -19.81
CA VAL A 53 -21.97 29.87 -18.93
C VAL A 53 -22.27 31.18 -18.18
N PRO A 54 -21.75 31.38 -16.95
CA PRO A 54 -21.98 32.60 -16.18
C PRO A 54 -21.27 33.81 -16.79
N GLU A 55 -21.72 35.03 -16.48
CA GLU A 55 -21.09 36.28 -16.96
C GLU A 55 -19.63 36.46 -16.51
N SER A 56 -19.26 35.83 -15.38
CA SER A 56 -17.90 35.74 -14.87
C SER A 56 -16.96 34.92 -15.76
N CYS A 57 -17.46 34.21 -16.76
CA CYS A 57 -16.66 33.40 -17.66
C CYS A 57 -16.83 33.81 -19.14
N SER A 58 -15.70 33.93 -19.84
CA SER A 58 -15.64 34.16 -21.28
C SER A 58 -15.45 32.84 -22.03
N ILE A 59 -16.32 32.58 -23.01
CA ILE A 59 -16.25 31.40 -23.88
C ILE A 59 -15.85 31.81 -25.30
N GLN A 60 -14.98 31.04 -25.94
CA GLN A 60 -14.44 31.40 -27.26
C GLN A 60 -15.50 31.27 -28.38
N ASP A 61 -16.12 30.10 -28.50
CA ASP A 61 -17.25 29.87 -29.38
C ASP A 61 -18.37 29.16 -28.59
N LYS A 62 -19.46 29.90 -28.34
CA LYS A 62 -20.61 29.40 -27.57
C LYS A 62 -21.38 28.30 -28.31
N ARG A 63 -21.34 28.25 -29.64
CA ARG A 63 -22.10 27.31 -30.49
C ARG A 63 -21.28 26.12 -30.96
N SER A 64 -19.99 26.09 -30.65
CA SER A 64 -19.17 24.92 -30.91
C SER A 64 -19.34 23.89 -29.78
N PRO A 65 -19.60 22.60 -30.09
CA PRO A 65 -19.64 21.53 -29.09
C PRO A 65 -18.26 21.28 -28.47
N ARG A 66 -17.18 21.81 -29.06
CA ARG A 66 -15.82 21.82 -28.49
C ARG A 66 -15.31 23.25 -28.44
N THR A 67 -15.04 23.76 -27.25
CA THR A 67 -14.71 25.18 -27.07
C THR A 67 -13.88 25.41 -25.82
N GLU A 68 -13.26 26.58 -25.73
CA GLU A 68 -12.45 27.00 -24.59
C GLU A 68 -13.23 27.99 -23.73
N LEU A 69 -13.15 27.80 -22.41
CA LEU A 69 -13.75 28.65 -21.38
C LEU A 69 -12.66 29.18 -20.46
N ARG A 70 -12.74 30.47 -20.11
CA ARG A 70 -11.89 31.12 -19.09
C ARG A 70 -12.76 31.91 -18.14
N CYS A 71 -12.50 31.81 -16.84
CA CYS A 71 -13.28 32.49 -15.81
C CYS A 71 -12.43 33.55 -15.11
N SER A 72 -12.95 34.76 -14.95
CA SER A 72 -12.22 35.90 -14.39
C SER A 72 -12.39 36.06 -12.87
N SER A 73 -13.43 35.43 -12.29
CA SER A 73 -13.69 35.47 -10.85
C SER A 73 -13.56 34.09 -10.20
N PRO A 74 -12.98 33.99 -8.99
CA PRO A 74 -12.96 32.75 -8.24
C PRO A 74 -14.36 32.37 -7.72
N GLY A 75 -14.56 31.10 -7.41
CA GLY A 75 -15.82 30.53 -6.92
C GLY A 75 -16.38 29.43 -7.82
N PHE A 76 -17.56 28.93 -7.46
CA PHE A 76 -18.28 27.94 -8.25
C PHE A 76 -18.91 28.59 -9.50
N GLN A 77 -18.68 27.99 -10.66
CA GLN A 77 -19.21 28.43 -11.95
C GLN A 77 -20.14 27.36 -12.51
N ALA A 78 -21.43 27.70 -12.66
CA ALA A 78 -22.45 26.80 -13.18
C ALA A 78 -22.37 26.72 -14.70
N ILE A 79 -22.04 25.55 -15.23
CA ILE A 79 -21.85 25.32 -16.67
C ILE A 79 -22.75 24.17 -17.11
N LYS A 80 -23.47 24.37 -18.22
CA LYS A 80 -24.28 23.32 -18.84
C LYS A 80 -24.40 23.49 -20.35
N PRO A 81 -24.46 22.40 -21.13
CA PRO A 81 -24.83 22.47 -22.53
C PRO A 81 -26.35 22.68 -22.66
N VAL A 82 -26.75 23.57 -23.56
CA VAL A 82 -28.14 23.76 -23.99
C VAL A 82 -28.36 22.89 -25.22
N VAL A 83 -29.35 22.00 -25.13
CA VAL A 83 -29.65 21.00 -26.16
C VAL A 83 -31.11 21.11 -26.60
N THR A 84 -31.42 20.61 -27.80
CA THR A 84 -32.79 20.58 -28.33
C THR A 84 -33.65 19.42 -27.80
N GLY A 85 -33.07 18.57 -26.95
CA GLY A 85 -33.68 17.38 -26.35
C GLY A 85 -33.91 17.52 -24.83
N PRO A 86 -33.87 16.42 -24.05
CA PRO A 86 -33.97 16.48 -22.60
C PRO A 86 -32.85 17.34 -22.00
N GLU A 87 -33.14 18.06 -20.90
CA GLU A 87 -32.13 18.90 -20.26
C GLU A 87 -30.93 18.08 -19.79
N GLU A 88 -29.74 18.58 -20.12
CA GLU A 88 -28.47 17.98 -19.73
C GLU A 88 -28.04 18.43 -18.32
N GLU A 89 -27.23 17.61 -17.67
CA GLU A 89 -26.77 17.87 -16.31
C GLU A 89 -25.86 19.11 -16.23
N GLU A 90 -26.18 20.02 -15.31
CA GLU A 90 -25.32 21.16 -14.95
C GLU A 90 -24.21 20.73 -13.99
N ARG A 91 -22.99 21.22 -14.24
CA ARG A 91 -21.82 21.05 -13.35
C ARG A 91 -21.40 22.40 -12.77
N ASN A 92 -21.11 22.41 -11.48
CA ASN A 92 -20.59 23.56 -10.75
C ASN A 92 -19.08 23.42 -10.60
N LEU A 93 -18.32 23.98 -11.52
CA LEU A 93 -16.86 23.87 -11.50
C LEU A 93 -16.29 24.90 -10.54
N TYR A 94 -15.52 24.47 -9.54
CA TYR A 94 -14.83 25.38 -8.63
C TYR A 94 -13.58 25.96 -9.33
N VAL A 95 -13.57 27.29 -9.48
CA VAL A 95 -12.44 28.05 -10.01
C VAL A 95 -11.76 28.75 -8.84
N GLY A 96 -10.52 28.39 -8.52
CA GLY A 96 -9.78 29.00 -7.41
C GLY A 96 -9.10 30.32 -7.79
N ASP A 97 -8.92 31.20 -6.81
CA ASP A 97 -7.91 32.27 -6.88
C ASP A 97 -6.56 31.67 -6.49
N SER A 98 -6.01 30.85 -7.38
CA SER A 98 -4.78 30.11 -7.12
C SER A 98 -3.58 30.92 -7.61
N TYR A 99 -2.63 31.13 -6.70
CA TYR A 99 -1.30 31.60 -7.06
C TYR A 99 -0.42 30.47 -7.63
N THR A 100 -0.96 29.28 -7.89
CA THR A 100 -0.21 28.17 -8.48
C THR A 100 -0.38 28.20 -9.99
N CYS A 101 0.70 28.47 -10.74
CA CYS A 101 0.63 28.56 -12.20
C CYS A 101 1.58 27.57 -12.88
N PHE A 102 2.65 27.18 -12.20
CA PHE A 102 3.69 26.35 -12.79
C PHE A 102 3.66 24.95 -12.19
N LEU A 103 4.05 23.96 -13.00
CA LEU A 103 4.07 22.57 -12.60
C LEU A 103 5.46 21.96 -12.78
N TRP A 104 5.72 20.91 -12.01
CA TRP A 104 6.89 20.06 -12.21
C TRP A 104 6.67 19.12 -13.39
N TYR A 105 7.67 19.05 -14.27
CA TYR A 105 7.82 17.95 -15.22
C TYR A 105 9.00 17.09 -14.77
N PHE A 106 8.88 15.77 -14.91
CA PHE A 106 9.98 14.87 -14.59
C PHE A 106 10.16 13.74 -15.61
N ARG A 107 11.40 13.25 -15.71
CA ARG A 107 11.76 12.02 -16.41
C ARG A 107 12.65 11.15 -15.55
N VAL A 108 12.53 9.85 -15.73
CA VAL A 108 13.29 8.86 -14.97
C VAL A 108 14.23 8.11 -15.89
N ARG A 109 15.51 8.05 -15.52
CA ARG A 109 16.52 7.19 -16.14
C ARG A 109 17.01 6.17 -15.11
N ASN A 110 16.83 4.90 -15.43
CA ASN A 110 17.21 3.78 -14.57
C ASN A 110 18.69 3.42 -14.76
N LEU A 111 19.46 3.39 -13.67
CA LEU A 111 20.84 2.90 -13.62
C LEU A 111 20.90 1.55 -12.89
N PHE A 112 20.85 0.47 -13.66
CA PHE A 112 20.78 -0.89 -13.10
C PHE A 112 22.07 -1.34 -12.39
N HIS A 113 23.24 -0.79 -12.74
CA HIS A 113 24.53 -1.22 -12.20
C HIS A 113 24.70 -0.90 -10.70
N ASN A 114 24.10 0.18 -10.23
CA ASN A 114 24.15 0.62 -8.83
C ASN A 114 22.75 0.72 -8.19
N LEU A 115 21.71 0.23 -8.88
CA LEU A 115 20.31 0.28 -8.44
C LEU A 115 19.85 1.70 -8.07
N THR A 116 20.19 2.69 -8.89
CA THR A 116 19.75 4.09 -8.70
C THR A 116 18.96 4.61 -9.90
N GLN A 117 18.14 5.62 -9.67
CA GLN A 117 17.36 6.32 -10.67
C GLN A 117 17.80 7.78 -10.69
N ILE A 118 18.14 8.28 -11.87
CA ILE A 118 18.32 9.71 -12.10
C ILE A 118 16.97 10.26 -12.50
N ILE A 119 16.51 11.26 -11.76
CA ILE A 119 15.28 11.98 -12.04
C ILE A 119 15.67 13.36 -12.55
N SER A 120 15.39 13.61 -13.83
CA SER A 120 15.55 14.92 -14.47
C SER A 120 14.25 15.70 -14.28
N ILE A 121 14.34 16.87 -13.64
CA ILE A 121 13.18 17.71 -13.29
C ILE A 121 13.35 19.08 -13.91
N TRP A 122 12.26 19.65 -14.43
CA TRP A 122 12.17 21.05 -14.81
C TRP A 122 10.77 21.59 -14.51
N ILE A 123 10.61 22.90 -14.63
CA ILE A 123 9.37 23.62 -14.42
C ILE A 123 8.82 24.03 -15.77
N TYR A 124 7.52 23.84 -15.97
CA TYR A 124 6.82 24.27 -17.15
C TYR A 124 5.54 25.03 -16.78
N ASP A 125 5.10 25.89 -17.70
CA ASP A 125 3.83 26.60 -17.62
C ASP A 125 2.81 25.85 -18.49
N PRO A 126 1.77 25.24 -17.92
CA PRO A 126 0.76 24.48 -18.68
C PRO A 126 0.05 25.28 -19.77
N GLU A 127 -0.10 26.60 -19.61
CA GLU A 127 -0.79 27.44 -20.60
C GLU A 127 0.11 27.80 -21.80
N ASN A 128 1.44 27.66 -21.65
CA ASN A 128 2.43 27.98 -22.67
C ASN A 128 3.35 26.79 -23.02
N ALA A 129 3.00 25.59 -22.56
CA ALA A 129 3.81 24.38 -22.71
C ALA A 129 3.81 23.87 -24.16
N ASP A 130 4.89 23.17 -24.53
CA ASP A 130 4.90 22.42 -25.79
C ASP A 130 3.92 21.22 -25.72
N PRO A 131 3.24 20.84 -26.82
CA PRO A 131 2.36 19.68 -26.84
C PRO A 131 3.00 18.38 -26.34
N GLU A 132 4.31 18.19 -26.53
CA GLU A 132 5.01 17.02 -25.98
C GLU A 132 5.12 17.07 -24.44
N GLU A 133 5.23 18.25 -23.83
CA GLU A 133 5.24 18.42 -22.37
C GLU A 133 3.84 18.13 -21.81
N LEU A 134 2.77 18.64 -22.44
CA LEU A 134 1.39 18.35 -22.04
C LEU A 134 1.05 16.86 -22.14
N LEU A 135 1.54 16.18 -23.19
CA LEU A 135 1.34 14.75 -23.39
C LEU A 135 2.30 13.85 -22.60
N TRP A 136 3.15 14.41 -21.73
CA TRP A 136 4.15 13.66 -20.95
C TRP A 136 5.12 12.81 -21.81
N LYS A 137 5.45 13.31 -23.00
CA LYS A 137 6.35 12.67 -23.98
C LYS A 137 7.65 13.43 -24.21
N ALA A 138 7.72 14.70 -23.79
CA ALA A 138 8.88 15.56 -23.97
C ALA A 138 10.14 14.90 -23.39
N LYS A 139 11.21 14.92 -24.19
CA LYS A 139 12.51 14.36 -23.79
C LYS A 139 13.41 15.35 -23.08
N GLU A 140 13.29 16.62 -23.45
CA GLU A 140 14.01 17.78 -22.92
C GLU A 140 13.00 18.94 -22.77
N PRO A 141 13.26 19.92 -21.89
CA PRO A 141 12.39 21.08 -21.72
C PRO A 141 12.29 21.90 -23.01
N SER A 142 11.10 22.44 -23.27
CA SER A 142 10.90 23.44 -24.33
C SER A 142 11.73 24.71 -24.07
N LEU A 143 11.93 25.56 -25.08
CA LEU A 143 12.67 26.82 -24.90
C LEU A 143 12.05 27.69 -23.79
N HIS A 144 10.72 27.70 -23.70
CA HIS A 144 9.98 28.41 -22.65
C HIS A 144 10.28 27.83 -21.26
N SER A 145 10.13 26.52 -21.10
CA SER A 145 10.44 25.80 -19.85
C SER A 145 11.90 25.96 -19.41
N ILE A 146 12.86 26.03 -20.35
CA ILE A 146 14.27 26.30 -20.04
C ILE A 146 14.44 27.68 -19.39
N VAL A 147 13.83 28.71 -19.96
CA VAL A 147 13.95 30.09 -19.47
C VAL A 147 13.27 30.21 -18.10
N LEU A 148 12.04 29.71 -17.97
CA LEU A 148 11.26 29.71 -16.73
C LEU A 148 12.02 29.00 -15.60
N SER A 149 12.49 27.78 -15.88
CA SER A 149 13.21 26.97 -14.89
C SER A 149 14.50 27.64 -14.41
N LYS A 150 15.23 28.32 -15.30
CA LYS A 150 16.45 29.07 -14.93
C LYS A 150 16.15 30.29 -14.08
N GLN A 151 15.11 31.06 -14.43
CA GLN A 151 14.71 32.25 -13.67
C GLN A 151 14.30 31.87 -12.25
N LEU A 152 13.43 30.88 -12.10
CA LEU A 152 13.00 30.38 -10.80
C LEU A 152 14.18 29.83 -9.98
N ALA A 153 15.13 29.13 -10.62
CA ALA A 153 16.33 28.65 -9.94
C ALA A 153 17.19 29.78 -9.37
N ILE A 154 17.39 30.87 -10.13
CA ILE A 154 18.12 32.07 -9.67
C ILE A 154 17.43 32.70 -8.45
N MET A 155 16.09 32.63 -8.40
CA MET A 155 15.29 33.15 -7.30
C MET A 155 15.22 32.20 -6.09
N GLY A 156 15.91 31.05 -6.13
CA GLY A 156 16.01 30.11 -5.01
C GLY A 156 15.11 28.87 -5.11
N GLN A 157 14.38 28.70 -6.22
CA GLN A 157 13.57 27.50 -6.46
C GLN A 157 14.49 26.28 -6.60
N LYS A 158 14.25 25.25 -5.79
CA LYS A 158 15.00 24.00 -5.87
C LYS A 158 14.07 22.82 -5.58
N PRO A 159 13.95 21.84 -6.50
CA PRO A 159 13.13 20.67 -6.25
C PRO A 159 13.79 19.75 -5.22
N THR A 160 12.99 19.17 -4.34
CA THR A 160 13.35 18.10 -3.41
C THR A 160 12.34 16.97 -3.58
N ILE A 161 12.81 15.74 -3.70
CA ILE A 161 11.93 14.57 -3.77
C ILE A 161 11.75 14.01 -2.37
N HIS A 162 10.52 14.04 -1.90
CA HIS A 162 10.08 13.40 -0.67
C HIS A 162 9.43 12.06 -0.99
N THR A 163 9.65 11.05 -0.16
CA THR A 163 8.95 9.77 -0.32
C THR A 163 7.79 9.67 0.65
N ILE A 164 6.68 9.03 0.29
CA ILE A 164 5.49 8.99 1.14
C ILE A 164 5.52 7.77 2.08
N LEU A 165 6.08 6.63 1.65
CA LEU A 165 6.08 5.41 2.44
C LEU A 165 7.25 5.37 3.43
N GLN A 166 8.46 5.76 3.02
CA GLN A 166 9.64 5.84 3.91
C GLN A 166 9.94 7.26 4.46
N ARG A 167 9.35 8.32 3.89
CA ARG A 167 9.61 9.73 4.20
C ARG A 167 11.08 10.12 4.29
N LYS A 168 11.81 9.76 3.25
CA LYS A 168 13.16 10.29 2.95
C LYS A 168 13.05 11.53 2.07
N ALA A 169 14.08 12.38 2.11
CA ALA A 169 14.23 13.51 1.21
C ALA A 169 15.50 13.32 0.36
N TYR A 170 15.38 13.59 -0.94
CA TYR A 170 16.47 13.52 -1.91
C TYR A 170 16.65 14.87 -2.59
N PHE A 171 17.88 15.36 -2.56
CA PHE A 171 18.23 16.68 -3.06
C PHE A 171 18.99 16.58 -4.40
N PRO A 172 18.93 17.63 -5.24
CA PRO A 172 19.77 17.76 -6.41
C PRO A 172 21.25 17.61 -6.06
N TYR A 173 21.94 16.72 -6.76
CA TYR A 173 23.36 16.42 -6.52
C TYR A 173 24.30 17.35 -7.32
N GLU A 174 23.77 18.02 -8.35
CA GLU A 174 24.45 19.03 -9.14
C GLU A 174 23.58 20.29 -9.24
N ASP A 175 24.23 21.43 -9.48
CA ASP A 175 23.54 22.67 -9.84
C ASP A 175 22.80 22.50 -11.16
N GLN A 176 21.74 23.30 -11.31
CA GLN A 176 20.89 23.25 -12.49
C GLN A 176 21.70 23.54 -13.76
N ARG A 177 21.60 22.65 -14.76
CA ARG A 177 22.23 22.83 -16.08
C ARG A 177 21.16 22.85 -17.15
N LYS A 178 21.19 23.88 -18.01
CA LYS A 178 20.20 24.07 -19.09
C LYS A 178 18.73 24.03 -18.61
N GLY A 179 18.44 24.51 -17.40
CA GLY A 179 17.07 24.51 -16.86
C GLY A 179 16.63 23.19 -16.24
N ILE A 180 17.52 22.20 -16.09
CA ILE A 180 17.19 20.87 -15.57
C ILE A 180 17.94 20.61 -14.27
N TRP A 181 17.22 20.14 -13.24
CA TRP A 181 17.78 19.56 -12.03
C TRP A 181 17.88 18.04 -12.15
N HIS A 182 18.93 17.45 -11.59
CA HIS A 182 19.11 16.01 -11.54
C HIS A 182 19.14 15.55 -10.08
N ILE A 183 18.28 14.60 -9.74
CA ILE A 183 18.18 14.01 -8.39
C ILE A 183 18.44 12.51 -8.49
N LEU A 184 19.32 12.00 -7.64
CA LEU A 184 19.61 10.57 -7.52
C LEU A 184 18.74 9.96 -6.42
N VAL A 185 17.99 8.93 -6.78
CA VAL A 185 17.10 8.21 -5.85
C VAL A 185 17.37 6.72 -5.97
N PRO A 186 17.50 5.95 -4.87
CA PRO A 186 17.67 4.51 -4.95
C PRO A 186 16.41 3.84 -5.52
N MET A 187 16.62 2.83 -6.37
CA MET A 187 15.55 1.96 -6.85
C MET A 187 15.00 1.16 -5.67
N THR A 188 13.73 1.36 -5.34
CA THR A 188 13.05 0.71 -4.22
C THR A 188 11.74 0.12 -4.71
N SER A 189 11.47 -1.14 -4.36
CA SER A 189 10.20 -1.82 -4.71
C SER A 189 9.07 -1.52 -3.72
N ASP A 190 9.38 -0.73 -2.71
CA ASP A 190 8.64 -0.61 -1.48
C ASP A 190 8.39 0.85 -1.05
N ASP A 191 8.84 1.83 -1.83
CA ASP A 191 8.66 3.25 -1.52
C ASP A 191 8.20 4.05 -2.74
N VAL A 192 7.18 3.53 -3.43
CA VAL A 192 6.89 3.97 -4.80
C VAL A 192 6.19 5.32 -4.91
N ILE A 193 5.43 5.72 -3.90
CA ILE A 193 4.70 7.00 -3.90
C ILE A 193 5.67 8.10 -3.43
N LYS A 194 5.88 9.12 -4.25
CA LYS A 194 6.81 10.22 -4.01
C LYS A 194 6.16 11.56 -4.33
N GLU A 195 6.73 12.63 -3.82
CA GLU A 195 6.26 13.99 -4.00
C GLU A 195 7.45 14.90 -4.31
N ILE A 196 7.33 15.72 -5.35
CA ILE A 196 8.29 16.77 -5.69
C ILE A 196 7.81 18.05 -5.00
N LYS A 197 8.63 18.61 -4.12
CA LYS A 197 8.39 19.89 -3.48
C LYS A 197 9.46 20.90 -3.86
N GLY A 198 9.07 22.14 -4.07
CA GLY A 198 9.99 23.26 -4.21
C GLY A 198 10.14 24.06 -2.93
N ASN A 199 11.26 24.77 -2.80
CA ASN A 199 11.26 25.99 -1.98
C ASN A 199 10.15 26.92 -2.49
N GLN A 200 9.47 27.65 -1.61
CA GLN A 200 8.41 28.56 -2.04
C GLN A 200 9.02 29.85 -2.59
N VAL A 201 8.92 30.04 -3.90
CA VAL A 201 9.38 31.24 -4.61
C VAL A 201 8.25 31.77 -5.48
N ILE A 202 8.10 33.09 -5.48
CA ILE A 202 7.09 33.80 -6.29
C ILE A 202 7.75 34.34 -7.55
N PHE A 203 7.18 34.04 -8.71
CA PHE A 203 7.53 34.66 -9.99
C PHE A 203 6.25 35.09 -10.70
N GLN A 204 6.10 36.39 -10.99
CA GLN A 204 4.87 36.95 -11.59
C GLN A 204 3.59 36.58 -10.81
N ASP A 205 3.67 36.68 -9.47
CA ASP A 205 2.61 36.29 -8.55
C ASP A 205 2.18 34.82 -8.66
N CYS A 206 3.09 33.97 -9.17
CA CYS A 206 2.89 32.53 -9.32
C CYS A 206 3.92 31.70 -8.54
N PHE A 207 3.46 30.58 -8.00
CA PHE A 207 4.21 29.51 -7.38
C PHE A 207 4.20 28.26 -8.27
N VAL A 208 5.10 27.33 -7.95
CA VAL A 208 5.15 25.98 -8.52
C VAL A 208 4.37 25.02 -7.60
N ALA A 209 3.45 24.24 -8.16
CA ALA A 209 2.70 23.25 -7.40
C ALA A 209 3.61 22.14 -6.88
N ASP A 210 3.29 21.57 -5.71
CA ASP A 210 3.83 20.26 -5.35
C ASP A 210 3.26 19.19 -6.28
N MET A 211 4.04 18.15 -6.59
CA MET A 211 3.61 17.09 -7.51
C MET A 211 3.79 15.70 -6.90
N LEU A 212 2.69 14.98 -6.73
CA LEU A 212 2.72 13.55 -6.38
C LEU A 212 2.98 12.70 -7.63
N PHE A 213 3.79 11.65 -7.49
CA PHE A 213 4.08 10.72 -8.56
C PHE A 213 4.49 9.33 -8.05
N LEU A 214 4.33 8.33 -8.91
CA LEU A 214 4.75 6.96 -8.69
C LEU A 214 6.12 6.74 -9.34
N LEU A 215 7.15 6.50 -8.52
CA LEU A 215 8.47 6.06 -8.94
C LEU A 215 8.72 4.63 -8.45
N THR A 216 8.54 3.68 -9.36
CA THR A 216 8.63 2.26 -9.06
C THR A 216 9.99 1.68 -9.44
N PHE A 217 10.34 0.55 -8.79
CA PHE A 217 11.38 -0.34 -9.33
C PHE A 217 10.96 -0.78 -10.74
N PRO A 218 11.82 -0.66 -11.76
CA PRO A 218 11.46 -1.00 -13.14
C PRO A 218 11.20 -2.50 -13.28
N LEU A 219 9.94 -2.89 -13.20
CA LEU A 219 9.48 -4.24 -13.47
C LEU A 219 9.27 -4.41 -14.97
N ALA A 220 9.80 -5.48 -15.54
CA ALA A 220 9.57 -5.80 -16.94
C ALA A 220 8.15 -6.34 -17.14
N THR A 221 7.53 -5.97 -18.27
CA THR A 221 6.33 -6.64 -18.76
C THR A 221 6.72 -7.89 -19.53
N ILE A 222 5.80 -8.85 -19.62
CA ILE A 222 6.01 -10.06 -20.41
C ILE A 222 5.87 -9.69 -21.89
N SER A 223 6.89 -10.03 -22.68
CA SER A 223 6.92 -9.76 -24.12
C SER A 223 5.88 -10.59 -24.88
N GLU A 224 5.34 -9.99 -25.94
CA GLU A 224 4.50 -10.71 -26.90
C GLU A 224 5.37 -11.66 -27.74
N ASN A 225 5.01 -12.95 -27.76
CA ASN A 225 5.72 -13.95 -28.55
C ASN A 225 4.95 -14.23 -29.86
N PRO A 226 5.63 -14.19 -31.03
CA PRO A 226 5.01 -14.53 -32.32
C PRO A 226 4.32 -15.91 -32.28
N GLY A 227 3.11 -16.02 -32.83
CA GLY A 227 2.33 -17.26 -32.87
C GLY A 227 1.63 -17.66 -31.57
N SER A 228 1.76 -16.87 -30.49
CA SER A 228 0.98 -17.08 -29.26
C SER A 228 -0.47 -16.63 -29.42
N LEU A 229 -1.38 -17.31 -28.73
CA LEU A 229 -2.82 -17.12 -28.82
C LEU A 229 -3.35 -16.21 -27.69
N PRO A 230 -4.41 -15.41 -27.93
CA PRO A 230 -4.97 -14.51 -26.91
C PRO A 230 -5.52 -15.29 -25.71
N ILE A 231 -5.58 -14.64 -24.56
CA ILE A 231 -6.24 -15.17 -23.36
C ILE A 231 -7.19 -14.09 -22.84
N SER A 232 -8.43 -14.47 -22.55
CA SER A 232 -9.50 -13.52 -22.29
C SER A 232 -10.53 -14.08 -21.32
N SER A 233 -11.36 -13.19 -20.78
CA SER A 233 -12.58 -13.57 -20.09
C SER A 233 -13.66 -14.03 -21.11
N PRO A 234 -14.77 -14.63 -20.64
CA PRO A 234 -15.89 -14.96 -21.51
C PRO A 234 -16.41 -13.75 -22.28
N ALA A 235 -16.91 -13.99 -23.49
CA ALA A 235 -17.52 -12.97 -24.34
C ALA A 235 -18.59 -12.19 -23.58
N GLY A 236 -18.57 -10.85 -23.68
CA GLY A 236 -19.53 -9.99 -22.98
C GLY A 236 -19.15 -9.64 -21.55
N SER A 237 -18.17 -10.30 -20.93
CA SER A 237 -17.75 -10.01 -19.55
C SER A 237 -17.21 -8.59 -19.38
N GLN A 238 -17.42 -8.02 -18.20
CA GLN A 238 -16.78 -6.77 -17.79
C GLN A 238 -15.27 -6.94 -17.58
N LEU A 239 -14.55 -5.81 -17.48
CA LEU A 239 -13.11 -5.82 -17.23
C LEU A 239 -12.79 -6.40 -15.85
N MET A 240 -11.74 -7.22 -15.78
CA MET A 240 -11.14 -7.64 -14.51
C MET A 240 -9.69 -7.20 -14.48
N SER A 241 -9.17 -6.88 -13.29
CA SER A 241 -7.80 -6.44 -13.13
C SER A 241 -7.15 -6.98 -11.88
N SER A 242 -5.83 -6.93 -11.86
CA SER A 242 -5.04 -7.12 -10.66
C SER A 242 -3.77 -6.27 -10.75
N TRP A 243 -3.38 -5.68 -9.63
CA TRP A 243 -2.14 -4.94 -9.49
C TRP A 243 -1.33 -5.49 -8.31
N MET A 244 -0.05 -5.15 -8.29
CA MET A 244 0.83 -5.50 -7.18
C MET A 244 0.69 -4.47 -6.06
N ALA A 245 0.40 -4.91 -4.82
CA ALA A 245 0.12 -4.04 -3.66
C ALA A 245 1.06 -2.83 -3.50
N CYS A 246 2.37 -3.08 -3.62
CA CYS A 246 3.42 -2.05 -3.47
C CYS A 246 3.84 -1.39 -4.78
N VAL A 247 3.25 -1.77 -5.92
CA VAL A 247 3.58 -1.25 -7.25
C VAL A 247 2.27 -1.06 -8.03
N PRO A 248 1.43 -0.07 -7.68
CA PRO A 248 0.11 0.08 -8.27
C PRO A 248 0.14 0.45 -9.76
N SER A 249 1.28 0.91 -10.29
CA SER A 249 1.46 1.13 -11.74
C SER A 249 1.74 -0.16 -12.53
N TYR A 250 1.98 -1.28 -11.84
CA TYR A 250 2.16 -2.60 -12.45
C TYR A 250 0.85 -3.36 -12.38
N VAL A 251 0.16 -3.44 -13.51
CA VAL A 251 -1.23 -3.88 -13.60
C VAL A 251 -1.39 -4.87 -14.74
N VAL A 252 -2.27 -5.85 -14.55
CA VAL A 252 -2.82 -6.71 -15.60
C VAL A 252 -4.32 -6.46 -15.71
N VAL A 253 -4.83 -6.37 -16.93
CA VAL A 253 -6.25 -6.21 -17.23
C VAL A 253 -6.66 -7.29 -18.24
N VAL A 254 -7.69 -8.04 -17.92
CA VAL A 254 -8.27 -9.05 -18.81
C VAL A 254 -9.58 -8.50 -19.33
N THR A 255 -9.69 -8.45 -20.66
CA THR A 255 -10.93 -8.13 -21.37
C THR A 255 -11.53 -9.42 -21.94
N ASP A 256 -12.71 -9.33 -22.53
CA ASP A 256 -13.34 -10.45 -23.23
C ASP A 256 -12.72 -10.75 -24.61
N LYS A 257 -11.67 -10.02 -25.01
CA LYS A 257 -10.95 -10.22 -26.27
C LYS A 257 -9.46 -10.49 -26.08
N GLU A 258 -8.82 -9.86 -25.10
CA GLU A 258 -7.37 -9.88 -24.92
C GLU A 258 -6.99 -9.56 -23.47
N THR A 259 -5.78 -9.94 -23.07
CA THR A 259 -5.18 -9.54 -21.80
C THR A 259 -4.03 -8.57 -22.02
N PHE A 260 -3.98 -7.50 -21.22
CA PHE A 260 -2.96 -6.45 -21.30
C PHE A 260 -2.19 -6.33 -20.00
N GLN A 261 -0.91 -6.00 -20.10
CA GLN A 261 -0.05 -5.71 -18.96
C GLN A 261 0.69 -4.38 -19.15
N THR A 262 0.87 -3.64 -18.06
CA THR A 262 1.63 -2.39 -18.02
C THR A 262 2.58 -2.37 -16.81
N ASN A 263 3.58 -1.50 -16.85
CA ASN A 263 4.40 -1.11 -15.71
C ASN A 263 4.38 0.40 -15.42
N ASP A 264 3.61 1.17 -16.18
CA ASP A 264 3.55 2.64 -16.16
C ASP A 264 2.12 3.17 -16.18
N SER A 265 1.19 2.43 -15.54
CA SER A 265 -0.24 2.78 -15.48
C SER A 265 -0.88 2.96 -16.85
N PHE A 266 -0.54 2.07 -17.80
CA PHE A 266 -1.08 2.01 -19.17
C PHE A 266 -0.75 3.21 -20.06
N ARG A 267 0.30 3.98 -19.73
CA ARG A 267 0.95 4.87 -20.72
C ARG A 267 1.53 4.04 -21.86
N THR A 268 2.08 2.86 -21.53
CA THR A 268 2.46 1.80 -22.47
C THR A 268 1.95 0.45 -21.96
N TRP A 269 1.77 -0.50 -22.87
CA TRP A 269 1.28 -1.83 -22.53
C TRP A 269 1.73 -2.90 -23.52
N THR A 270 1.68 -4.15 -23.08
CA THR A 270 1.96 -5.35 -23.87
C THR A 270 0.78 -6.31 -23.82
N LYS A 271 0.59 -7.10 -24.89
CA LYS A 271 -0.42 -8.16 -24.93
C LYS A 271 0.11 -9.42 -24.28
N ILE A 272 -0.68 -10.01 -23.39
CA ILE A 272 -0.36 -11.26 -22.71
C ILE A 272 -1.04 -12.39 -23.45
N ARG A 273 -0.22 -13.29 -23.99
CA ARG A 273 -0.68 -14.43 -24.79
C ARG A 273 -0.06 -15.73 -24.31
N VAL A 274 -0.71 -16.84 -24.66
CA VAL A 274 -0.30 -18.19 -24.26
C VAL A 274 0.20 -18.99 -25.48
N PRO A 275 1.14 -19.94 -25.28
CA PRO A 275 1.62 -20.76 -26.39
C PRO A 275 0.49 -21.58 -27.04
N PRO A 276 0.53 -21.81 -28.37
CA PRO A 276 -0.45 -22.66 -29.04
C PRO A 276 -0.43 -24.07 -28.44
N ASN A 277 -1.56 -24.77 -28.48
CA ASN A 277 -1.76 -26.12 -27.93
C ASN A 277 -1.66 -26.24 -26.39
N SER A 278 -1.45 -25.14 -25.66
CA SER A 278 -1.43 -25.18 -24.18
C SER A 278 -2.82 -25.23 -23.55
N LEU A 279 -3.81 -24.70 -24.25
CA LEU A 279 -5.22 -24.58 -23.86
C LEU A 279 -6.09 -24.68 -25.12
N SER A 280 -7.30 -25.24 -25.00
CA SER A 280 -8.33 -25.14 -26.04
C SER A 280 -8.83 -23.70 -26.18
N ASP A 281 -9.52 -23.37 -27.27
CA ASP A 281 -10.12 -22.05 -27.46
C ASP A 281 -11.14 -21.71 -26.37
N SER A 282 -11.95 -22.69 -25.96
CA SER A 282 -12.92 -22.53 -24.88
C SER A 282 -12.24 -22.31 -23.52
N GLU A 283 -11.09 -22.93 -23.26
CA GLU A 283 -10.31 -22.69 -22.04
C GLU A 283 -9.66 -21.31 -22.07
N ARG A 284 -9.07 -20.89 -23.19
CA ARG A 284 -8.40 -19.58 -23.31
C ARG A 284 -9.35 -18.40 -23.13
N GLN A 285 -10.62 -18.58 -23.45
CA GLN A 285 -11.66 -17.56 -23.36
C GLN A 285 -12.51 -17.68 -22.09
N ASN A 286 -12.05 -18.43 -21.08
CA ASN A 286 -12.79 -18.64 -19.83
C ASN A 286 -11.97 -18.28 -18.58
N VAL A 287 -11.25 -17.16 -18.63
CA VAL A 287 -10.62 -16.60 -17.43
C VAL A 287 -11.70 -16.05 -16.50
N THR A 288 -11.73 -16.55 -15.26
CA THR A 288 -12.70 -16.18 -14.22
C THR A 288 -12.07 -15.42 -13.05
N GLY A 289 -10.73 -15.44 -12.95
CA GLY A 289 -9.99 -14.69 -11.95
C GLY A 289 -8.55 -14.46 -12.38
N VAL A 290 -7.99 -13.33 -11.96
CA VAL A 290 -6.61 -12.94 -12.27
C VAL A 290 -5.90 -12.41 -11.02
N SER A 291 -4.62 -12.72 -10.86
CA SER A 291 -3.77 -12.14 -9.81
C SER A 291 -2.37 -11.87 -10.34
N LEU A 292 -1.85 -10.68 -10.08
CA LEU A 292 -0.51 -10.27 -10.49
C LEU A 292 0.43 -10.25 -9.28
N LEU A 293 1.50 -11.04 -9.37
CA LEU A 293 2.58 -11.06 -8.39
C LEU A 293 3.93 -10.86 -9.09
N ARG A 294 4.98 -10.63 -8.31
CA ARG A 294 6.35 -10.48 -8.83
C ARG A 294 6.83 -11.69 -9.66
N ASP A 295 6.31 -12.87 -9.38
CA ASP A 295 6.73 -14.11 -10.05
C ASP A 295 5.99 -14.37 -11.38
N GLY A 296 4.93 -13.59 -11.68
CA GLY A 296 4.14 -13.70 -12.90
C GLY A 296 2.64 -13.40 -12.72
N ILE A 297 1.87 -13.65 -13.78
CA ILE A 297 0.42 -13.51 -13.83
C ILE A 297 -0.22 -14.88 -13.58
N TYR A 298 -1.16 -14.93 -12.64
CA TYR A 298 -1.95 -16.11 -12.32
C TYR A 298 -3.34 -15.98 -12.93
N PHE A 299 -3.77 -17.00 -13.68
CA PHE A 299 -5.07 -17.09 -14.32
C PHE A 299 -5.86 -18.26 -13.72
N LEU A 300 -7.08 -18.01 -13.27
CA LEU A 300 -8.04 -19.03 -12.89
C LEU A 300 -8.93 -19.37 -14.09
N ILE A 301 -8.81 -20.61 -14.57
CA ILE A 301 -9.51 -21.10 -15.76
C ILE A 301 -10.10 -22.48 -15.41
N ASN A 302 -11.42 -22.66 -15.55
CA ASN A 302 -12.10 -23.93 -15.32
C ASN A 302 -11.71 -24.62 -13.98
N GLY A 303 -11.59 -23.85 -12.91
CA GLY A 303 -11.24 -24.36 -11.59
C GLY A 303 -9.78 -24.78 -11.41
N ILE A 304 -8.89 -24.34 -12.30
CA ILE A 304 -7.46 -24.67 -12.31
C ILE A 304 -6.65 -23.36 -12.40
N LEU A 305 -5.56 -23.30 -11.63
CA LEU A 305 -4.66 -22.15 -11.60
C LEU A 305 -3.51 -22.33 -12.60
N TYR A 306 -3.32 -21.34 -13.46
CA TYR A 306 -2.22 -21.28 -14.43
C TYR A 306 -1.31 -20.10 -14.13
N LEU A 307 -0.01 -20.28 -14.29
CA LEU A 307 1.01 -19.24 -14.12
C LEU A 307 1.64 -18.91 -15.47
N LYS A 308 1.58 -17.64 -15.86
CA LYS A 308 2.37 -17.06 -16.95
C LYS A 308 3.50 -16.20 -16.38
N ASN A 309 4.74 -16.54 -16.71
CA ASN A 309 5.91 -15.70 -16.44
C ASN A 309 6.67 -15.38 -17.74
N HIS A 310 7.83 -14.73 -17.64
CA HIS A 310 8.64 -14.35 -18.82
C HIS A 310 9.06 -15.55 -19.69
N HIS A 311 9.24 -16.73 -19.09
CA HIS A 311 9.84 -17.88 -19.77
C HIS A 311 8.87 -19.03 -20.05
N SER A 312 7.72 -19.08 -19.38
CA SER A 312 6.85 -20.25 -19.41
C SER A 312 5.40 -19.93 -19.09
N PHE A 313 4.52 -20.82 -19.54
CA PHE A 313 3.13 -20.93 -19.13
C PHE A 313 2.94 -22.30 -18.50
N ARG A 314 2.53 -22.37 -17.24
CA ARG A 314 2.50 -23.62 -16.45
C ARG A 314 1.15 -23.81 -15.77
N LYS A 315 0.57 -24.99 -15.92
CA LYS A 315 -0.55 -25.46 -15.11
C LYS A 315 -0.05 -25.82 -13.71
N LEU A 316 -0.66 -25.24 -12.67
CA LEU A 316 -0.40 -25.58 -11.28
C LEU A 316 -1.41 -26.65 -10.81
N GLY A 317 -0.99 -27.49 -9.86
CA GLY A 317 -1.85 -28.54 -9.33
C GLY A 317 -1.19 -29.32 -8.19
N ARG A 318 -1.43 -30.63 -8.13
CA ARG A 318 -0.97 -31.49 -7.02
C ARG A 318 0.53 -31.41 -6.73
N LYS A 319 1.38 -31.22 -7.75
CA LYS A 319 2.83 -31.04 -7.56
C LYS A 319 3.21 -29.81 -6.73
N GLN A 320 2.32 -28.83 -6.65
CA GLN A 320 2.46 -27.61 -5.87
C GLN A 320 1.54 -27.61 -4.63
N ASN A 321 0.98 -28.77 -4.26
CA ASN A 321 -0.01 -28.92 -3.19
C ASN A 321 -1.31 -28.12 -3.42
N LEU A 322 -1.73 -27.99 -4.69
CA LEU A 322 -3.02 -27.38 -5.04
C LEU A 322 -4.03 -28.43 -5.52
N PRO A 323 -5.31 -28.34 -5.09
CA PRO A 323 -6.37 -29.18 -5.60
C PRO A 323 -6.89 -28.68 -6.95
N SER A 324 -7.76 -29.48 -7.57
CA SER A 324 -8.66 -29.02 -8.64
C SER A 324 -9.95 -28.46 -8.04
N GLY A 325 -10.71 -27.67 -8.81
CA GLY A 325 -11.97 -27.10 -8.32
C GLY A 325 -11.76 -25.83 -7.50
N ILE A 326 -10.72 -25.07 -7.83
CA ILE A 326 -10.47 -23.75 -7.24
C ILE A 326 -11.59 -22.81 -7.69
N ILE A 327 -12.26 -22.16 -6.73
CA ILE A 327 -13.36 -21.24 -7.03
C ILE A 327 -12.94 -19.77 -6.93
N GLY A 328 -11.79 -19.49 -6.29
CA GLY A 328 -11.30 -18.12 -6.18
C GLY A 328 -9.82 -18.01 -5.83
N ILE A 329 -9.28 -16.84 -6.18
CA ILE A 329 -7.92 -16.40 -5.87
C ILE A 329 -7.95 -14.93 -5.46
N LYS A 330 -7.07 -14.53 -4.54
CA LYS A 330 -6.91 -13.13 -4.13
C LYS A 330 -5.47 -12.86 -3.74
N SER A 331 -4.94 -11.70 -4.12
CA SER A 331 -3.65 -11.18 -3.66
C SER A 331 -3.85 -10.08 -2.62
N ARG A 332 -2.77 -9.73 -1.92
CA ARG A 332 -2.77 -8.59 -0.98
C ARG A 332 -2.99 -7.28 -1.75
N LYS A 333 -3.83 -6.41 -1.18
CA LYS A 333 -4.15 -5.08 -1.75
C LYS A 333 -3.27 -3.98 -1.19
N TRP A 334 -3.09 -3.95 0.13
CA TRP A 334 -2.38 -2.89 0.84
C TRP A 334 -0.88 -3.15 0.95
N CYS A 335 -0.08 -2.12 0.71
CA CYS A 335 1.38 -2.22 0.79
C CYS A 335 1.88 -2.06 2.23
N TRP A 336 2.24 -3.17 2.87
CA TRP A 336 3.07 -3.18 4.08
C TRP A 336 4.45 -3.74 3.75
N VAL A 337 5.41 -2.81 3.73
CA VAL A 337 6.80 -3.02 3.34
C VAL A 337 7.57 -3.75 4.43
N LYS A 338 7.51 -3.18 5.63
CA LYS A 338 8.10 -3.71 6.85
C LYS A 338 6.96 -4.19 7.72
N TYR A 339 7.15 -5.35 8.32
CA TYR A 339 6.25 -5.94 9.29
C TYR A 339 7.09 -6.84 10.19
N MET A 340 6.67 -6.99 11.44
CA MET A 340 7.27 -7.94 12.35
C MET A 340 6.52 -9.28 12.24
N PHE A 341 7.27 -10.37 12.20
CA PHE A 341 6.75 -11.74 12.16
C PHE A 341 7.47 -12.50 13.29
N LYS A 342 6.74 -12.85 14.35
CA LYS A 342 7.26 -13.50 15.57
C LYS A 342 7.92 -14.83 15.25
N ASN A 343 7.28 -15.63 14.41
CA ASN A 343 7.75 -16.96 14.07
C ASN A 343 8.70 -16.95 12.85
N LYS A 344 9.68 -17.85 12.78
CA LYS A 344 10.48 -18.04 11.55
C LYS A 344 9.53 -18.42 10.40
N GLY A 345 9.29 -17.50 9.47
CA GLY A 345 8.42 -17.73 8.33
C GLY A 345 8.35 -16.54 7.38
N ARG A 346 7.50 -16.66 6.37
CA ARG A 346 7.22 -15.62 5.39
C ARG A 346 5.73 -15.37 5.38
N ARG A 347 5.34 -14.13 5.15
CA ARG A 347 3.95 -13.78 4.84
C ARG A 347 3.53 -14.34 3.48
N SER A 348 2.31 -14.82 3.39
CA SER A 348 1.67 -15.25 2.14
C SER A 348 1.51 -14.09 1.15
N ARG A 349 1.56 -14.40 -0.15
CA ARG A 349 1.41 -13.43 -1.25
C ARG A 349 0.03 -13.48 -1.88
N MET A 350 -0.60 -14.65 -1.85
CA MET A 350 -1.94 -14.87 -2.38
C MET A 350 -2.63 -15.99 -1.61
N VAL A 351 -3.96 -15.95 -1.58
CA VAL A 351 -4.82 -17.03 -1.12
C VAL A 351 -5.50 -17.68 -2.32
N VAL A 352 -5.70 -18.98 -2.24
CA VAL A 352 -6.41 -19.81 -3.20
C VAL A 352 -7.39 -20.67 -2.41
N TRP A 353 -8.64 -20.80 -2.86
CA TRP A 353 -9.61 -21.62 -2.15
C TRP A 353 -10.52 -22.42 -3.07
N THR A 354 -11.00 -23.54 -2.55
CA THR A 354 -12.10 -24.34 -3.09
C THR A 354 -13.36 -24.07 -2.26
N GLU A 355 -14.43 -24.82 -2.49
CA GLU A 355 -15.63 -24.74 -1.65
C GLU A 355 -15.36 -25.14 -0.18
N ASN A 356 -14.34 -25.97 0.07
CA ASN A 356 -14.08 -26.62 1.36
C ASN A 356 -12.68 -26.38 1.97
N GLU A 357 -11.72 -25.90 1.17
CA GLU A 357 -10.30 -25.85 1.57
C GLU A 357 -9.65 -24.51 1.24
N ILE A 358 -8.74 -24.07 2.09
CA ILE A 358 -8.04 -22.77 2.00
C ILE A 358 -6.54 -22.99 1.93
N TYR A 359 -5.89 -22.35 0.96
CA TYR A 359 -4.45 -22.47 0.71
C TYR A 359 -3.77 -21.10 0.67
N LEU A 360 -2.66 -20.96 1.38
CA LEU A 360 -1.77 -19.80 1.29
C LEU A 360 -0.63 -20.09 0.32
N GLY A 361 -0.46 -19.19 -0.65
CA GLY A 361 0.62 -19.21 -1.64
C GLY A 361 1.78 -18.31 -1.23
N TYR A 362 3.00 -18.85 -1.32
CA TYR A 362 4.25 -18.16 -0.98
C TYR A 362 5.17 -18.03 -2.20
N SER A 363 6.32 -17.36 -2.02
CA SER A 363 7.39 -17.34 -3.03
C SER A 363 7.77 -18.74 -3.50
N SER A 364 8.23 -18.87 -4.75
CA SER A 364 8.63 -20.14 -5.37
C SER A 364 7.49 -21.13 -5.61
N PHE A 365 6.25 -20.63 -5.75
CA PHE A 365 5.07 -21.42 -6.16
C PHE A 365 4.69 -22.55 -5.18
N LYS A 366 4.97 -22.35 -3.88
CA LYS A 366 4.60 -23.29 -2.83
C LYS A 366 3.28 -22.87 -2.20
N TYR A 367 2.35 -23.81 -2.10
CA TYR A 367 1.07 -23.62 -1.45
C TYR A 367 0.96 -24.55 -0.24
N PHE A 368 0.33 -24.04 0.82
CA PHE A 368 0.09 -24.79 2.04
C PHE A 368 -1.36 -24.63 2.43
N GLN A 369 -2.02 -25.76 2.71
CA GLN A 369 -3.36 -25.77 3.29
C GLN A 369 -3.30 -25.19 4.70
N VAL A 370 -4.20 -24.26 5.01
CA VAL A 370 -4.26 -23.59 6.32
C VAL A 370 -5.58 -23.80 7.05
N GLY A 371 -6.61 -24.28 6.36
CA GLY A 371 -7.90 -24.55 6.96
C GLY A 371 -8.81 -25.38 6.07
N THR A 372 -9.67 -26.16 6.71
CA THR A 372 -10.78 -26.87 6.08
C THR A 372 -12.12 -26.44 6.67
N ILE A 373 -13.20 -26.65 5.93
CA ILE A 373 -14.55 -26.33 6.40
C ILE A 373 -14.94 -27.09 7.67
N ASN A 374 -14.39 -28.29 7.88
CA ASN A 374 -14.64 -29.10 9.09
C ASN A 374 -14.00 -28.46 10.33
N GLU A 375 -12.77 -27.97 10.21
CA GLU A 375 -12.08 -27.24 11.28
C GLU A 375 -12.83 -25.94 11.60
N LEU A 376 -13.26 -25.20 10.57
CA LEU A 376 -14.03 -23.97 10.75
C LEU A 376 -15.41 -24.23 11.35
N LYS A 377 -16.07 -25.33 10.99
CA LYS A 377 -17.36 -25.74 11.59
C LYS A 377 -17.21 -26.04 13.08
N SER A 378 -16.11 -26.68 13.47
CA SER A 378 -15.79 -26.92 14.88
C SER A 378 -15.52 -25.62 15.63
N LEU A 379 -14.78 -24.68 15.02
CA LEU A 379 -14.46 -23.38 15.61
C LEU A 379 -15.72 -22.53 15.87
N LEU A 380 -16.67 -22.55 14.92
CA LEU A 380 -17.89 -21.75 15.02
C LEU A 380 -18.97 -22.39 15.91
N HIS A 381 -18.73 -23.58 16.46
CA HIS A 381 -19.73 -24.36 17.22
C HIS A 381 -21.08 -24.53 16.49
N VAL A 382 -21.04 -24.64 15.16
CA VAL A 382 -22.25 -24.74 14.32
C VAL A 382 -22.79 -26.17 14.34
N SER A 383 -24.12 -26.30 14.37
CA SER A 383 -24.81 -27.59 14.36
C SER A 383 -24.30 -28.54 13.26
N PRO A 384 -24.12 -29.85 13.55
CA PRO A 384 -23.78 -30.85 12.54
C PRO A 384 -24.73 -30.85 11.34
N ALA A 385 -26.01 -30.53 11.54
CA ALA A 385 -27.02 -30.47 10.49
C ALA A 385 -26.91 -29.24 9.56
N ALA A 386 -26.14 -28.22 9.94
CA ALA A 386 -25.98 -27.03 9.10
C ALA A 386 -24.96 -27.28 7.97
N THR A 387 -25.28 -26.74 6.80
CA THR A 387 -24.34 -26.67 5.68
C THR A 387 -23.49 -25.41 5.86
N LEU A 388 -22.16 -25.57 5.82
CA LEU A 388 -21.18 -24.48 5.90
C LEU A 388 -20.34 -24.53 4.62
N ARG A 389 -20.13 -23.39 3.96
CA ARG A 389 -19.31 -23.28 2.74
C ARG A 389 -18.46 -22.03 2.77
N ILE A 390 -17.32 -22.06 2.07
CA ILE A 390 -16.51 -20.87 1.85
C ILE A 390 -17.23 -19.97 0.86
N HIS A 391 -17.64 -18.78 1.33
CA HIS A 391 -18.35 -17.79 0.53
C HIS A 391 -17.37 -16.93 -0.26
N ASN A 392 -16.42 -16.29 0.44
CA ASN A 392 -15.39 -15.45 -0.17
C ASN A 392 -14.20 -15.27 0.78
N ILE A 393 -13.06 -14.81 0.27
CA ILE A 393 -11.86 -14.57 1.08
C ILE A 393 -11.17 -13.27 0.65
N GLU A 394 -10.77 -12.47 1.63
CA GLU A 394 -9.96 -11.27 1.37
C GLU A 394 -8.94 -10.97 2.47
N TYR A 395 -7.78 -10.45 2.07
CA TYR A 395 -6.78 -9.94 3.02
C TYR A 395 -7.27 -8.66 3.69
N SER A 396 -7.13 -8.59 5.02
CA SER A 396 -7.46 -7.35 5.74
C SER A 396 -6.40 -6.28 5.51
N ALA A 397 -6.64 -5.09 6.06
CA ALA A 397 -5.61 -4.06 6.16
C ALA A 397 -4.44 -4.48 7.05
N HIS A 398 -4.60 -5.44 7.95
CA HIS A 398 -3.51 -5.91 8.78
C HIS A 398 -2.48 -6.73 7.98
N PRO A 399 -1.17 -6.48 8.17
CA PRO A 399 -0.13 -7.06 7.32
C PRO A 399 -0.07 -8.58 7.36
N VAL A 400 -0.61 -9.26 8.38
CA VAL A 400 -0.50 -10.72 8.55
C VAL A 400 -1.84 -11.43 8.73
N GLU A 401 -2.95 -10.79 8.33
CA GLU A 401 -4.28 -11.38 8.48
C GLU A 401 -5.00 -11.62 7.15
N LEU A 402 -5.89 -12.60 7.18
CA LEU A 402 -6.77 -13.00 6.09
C LEU A 402 -8.17 -13.25 6.67
N ALA A 403 -9.19 -12.62 6.11
CA ALA A 403 -10.58 -12.84 6.49
C ALA A 403 -11.25 -13.82 5.53
N VAL A 404 -11.99 -14.78 6.11
CA VAL A 404 -12.76 -15.79 5.38
C VAL A 404 -14.23 -15.58 5.72
N PHE A 405 -15.02 -15.30 4.69
CA PHE A 405 -16.46 -15.21 4.77
C PHE A 405 -17.05 -16.58 4.50
N LEU A 406 -17.92 -17.01 5.41
CA LEU A 406 -18.52 -18.33 5.42
C LEU A 406 -20.03 -18.18 5.31
N SER A 407 -20.64 -18.89 4.37
CA SER A 407 -22.10 -18.99 4.30
C SER A 407 -22.54 -20.23 5.07
N TYR A 408 -23.55 -20.07 5.92
CA TYR A 408 -24.19 -21.20 6.58
C TYR A 408 -25.70 -21.10 6.63
N CYS A 409 -26.34 -22.26 6.53
CA CYS A 409 -27.79 -22.42 6.57
C CYS A 409 -28.15 -23.84 7.07
N ILE A 410 -29.32 -23.96 7.71
CA ILE A 410 -29.84 -25.26 8.21
C ILE A 410 -30.76 -25.90 7.17
N THR A 411 -31.76 -25.17 6.70
CA THR A 411 -32.70 -25.64 5.65
C THR A 411 -32.45 -25.00 4.28
N CYS A 412 -31.66 -23.91 4.22
CA CYS A 412 -31.21 -23.23 3.00
C CYS A 412 -32.31 -22.87 2.00
N THR A 413 -33.52 -22.56 2.49
CA THR A 413 -34.68 -22.34 1.61
C THR A 413 -34.86 -20.90 1.13
N VAL A 414 -34.46 -19.89 1.93
CA VAL A 414 -34.74 -18.47 1.63
C VAL A 414 -33.56 -17.56 1.93
N THR A 415 -32.91 -17.74 3.07
CA THR A 415 -31.76 -16.91 3.50
C THR A 415 -30.56 -17.77 3.88
N ASN A 416 -29.37 -17.22 3.60
CA ASN A 416 -28.09 -17.69 4.10
C ASN A 416 -27.55 -16.68 5.10
N LYS A 417 -26.90 -17.17 6.16
CA LYS A 417 -26.21 -16.31 7.10
C LYS A 417 -24.72 -16.29 6.79
N ILE A 418 -24.16 -15.11 6.63
CA ILE A 418 -22.73 -14.90 6.43
C ILE A 418 -22.09 -14.61 7.78
N CYS A 419 -21.06 -15.40 8.10
CA CYS A 419 -20.17 -15.16 9.22
C CYS A 419 -18.73 -14.98 8.74
N MET A 420 -17.86 -14.50 9.62
CA MET A 420 -16.47 -14.23 9.31
C MET A 420 -15.53 -14.82 10.35
N VAL A 421 -14.42 -15.37 9.85
CA VAL A 421 -13.28 -15.79 10.67
C VAL A 421 -12.02 -15.14 10.12
N ILE A 422 -11.11 -14.72 10.99
CA ILE A 422 -9.81 -14.16 10.62
C ILE A 422 -8.73 -15.17 10.95
N TYR A 423 -7.90 -15.49 9.96
CA TYR A 423 -6.66 -16.24 10.16
C TYR A 423 -5.50 -15.28 10.36
N ASN A 424 -4.81 -15.41 11.49
CA ASN A 424 -3.58 -14.69 11.76
C ASN A 424 -2.38 -15.57 11.35
N GLU A 425 -1.63 -15.15 10.33
CA GLU A 425 -0.48 -15.91 9.81
C GLU A 425 0.69 -15.99 10.79
N ASP A 426 0.82 -15.01 11.68
CA ASP A 426 1.92 -14.92 12.65
C ASP A 426 1.70 -15.91 13.81
N LEU A 427 0.50 -15.90 14.38
CA LEU A 427 0.08 -16.81 15.44
C LEU A 427 -0.36 -18.19 14.92
N ARG A 428 -0.65 -18.31 13.62
CA ARG A 428 -1.24 -19.49 12.97
C ARG A 428 -2.55 -19.93 13.63
N GLN A 429 -3.37 -18.96 13.98
CA GLN A 429 -4.61 -19.17 14.71
C GLN A 429 -5.80 -18.56 13.97
N TRP A 430 -6.94 -19.22 14.10
CA TRP A 430 -8.23 -18.75 13.61
C TRP A 430 -8.97 -18.05 14.75
N VAL A 431 -9.51 -16.87 14.47
CA VAL A 431 -10.29 -16.07 15.42
C VAL A 431 -11.65 -15.79 14.81
N PHE A 432 -12.71 -16.26 15.47
CA PHE A 432 -14.08 -15.90 15.11
C PHE A 432 -14.32 -14.41 15.37
N GLN A 433 -14.97 -13.75 14.41
CA GLN A 433 -15.38 -12.36 14.56
C GLN A 433 -16.86 -12.31 14.89
N ASP A 434 -17.24 -11.40 15.78
CA ASP A 434 -18.65 -11.13 16.07
C ASP A 434 -19.29 -10.36 14.89
N PHE A 435 -19.49 -11.09 13.80
CA PHE A 435 -20.01 -10.60 12.54
C PHE A 435 -21.02 -11.62 11.99
N ALA A 436 -22.22 -11.10 11.69
CA ALA A 436 -23.32 -11.88 11.16
C ALA A 436 -24.15 -10.99 10.22
N LEU A 437 -24.39 -11.48 9.00
CA LEU A 437 -25.26 -10.81 8.04
C LEU A 437 -26.17 -11.82 7.33
N ASP A 438 -27.48 -11.60 7.39
CA ASP A 438 -28.45 -12.42 6.67
C ASP A 438 -28.61 -11.90 5.24
N ILE A 439 -28.48 -12.79 4.26
CA ILE A 439 -28.63 -12.48 2.84
C ILE A 439 -29.57 -13.48 2.14
N PRO A 440 -30.23 -13.08 1.03
CA PRO A 440 -30.92 -14.02 0.17
C PRO A 440 -29.99 -15.14 -0.33
N VAL A 441 -30.52 -16.36 -0.50
CA VAL A 441 -29.71 -17.52 -0.93
C VAL A 441 -28.99 -17.29 -2.26
N ASP A 442 -29.59 -16.51 -3.17
CA ASP A 442 -29.03 -16.21 -4.50
C ASP A 442 -28.04 -15.02 -4.50
N SER A 443 -27.86 -14.34 -3.36
CA SER A 443 -26.96 -13.20 -3.25
C SER A 443 -25.51 -13.65 -3.03
N PHE A 444 -24.58 -13.04 -3.77
CA PHE A 444 -23.15 -13.26 -3.58
C PHE A 444 -22.45 -11.99 -3.11
N LEU A 445 -21.98 -11.98 -1.86
CA LEU A 445 -21.19 -10.88 -1.31
C LEU A 445 -19.72 -10.90 -1.74
N VAL A 446 -19.22 -9.76 -2.19
CA VAL A 446 -17.80 -9.49 -2.44
C VAL A 446 -17.29 -8.51 -1.39
N PRO A 447 -16.34 -8.90 -0.53
CA PRO A 447 -15.73 -8.00 0.44
C PRO A 447 -14.66 -7.11 -0.20
N HIS A 448 -14.51 -5.91 0.39
CA HIS A 448 -13.46 -4.95 0.12
C HIS A 448 -13.00 -4.32 1.46
N PHE A 449 -11.93 -4.84 2.06
CA PHE A 449 -11.30 -4.23 3.24
C PHE A 449 -10.73 -2.84 2.93
N LEU A 450 -11.03 -1.89 3.81
CA LEU A 450 -10.56 -0.51 3.72
C LEU A 450 -9.19 -0.36 4.41
N PHE A 451 -8.44 0.66 4.04
CA PHE A 451 -7.12 0.91 4.64
C PHE A 451 -7.28 1.53 6.03
N SER A 452 -7.50 0.72 7.06
CA SER A 452 -7.74 1.17 8.44
C SER A 452 -6.89 0.37 9.44
N SER A 453 -6.73 0.85 10.68
CA SER A 453 -6.12 0.04 11.75
C SER A 453 -7.09 -1.04 12.22
N LEU A 454 -8.34 -0.66 12.45
CA LEU A 454 -9.41 -1.57 12.83
C LEU A 454 -9.88 -2.36 11.59
N PRO A 455 -10.39 -3.58 11.78
CA PRO A 455 -11.09 -4.30 10.74
C PRO A 455 -12.32 -3.51 10.26
N GLU A 456 -12.19 -2.90 9.08
CA GLU A 456 -13.24 -2.11 8.44
C GLU A 456 -13.33 -2.52 6.96
N LEU A 457 -14.55 -2.68 6.47
CA LEU A 457 -14.77 -3.15 5.11
C LEU A 457 -16.11 -2.69 4.55
N VAL A 458 -16.20 -2.73 3.23
CA VAL A 458 -17.48 -2.66 2.52
C VAL A 458 -17.74 -4.00 1.84
N LEU A 459 -19.00 -4.46 1.88
CA LEU A 459 -19.47 -5.64 1.17
C LEU A 459 -20.36 -5.16 0.03
N ARG A 460 -20.30 -5.82 -1.11
CA ARG A 460 -21.27 -5.60 -2.18
C ARG A 460 -21.97 -6.88 -2.58
N ASP A 461 -23.24 -6.77 -2.93
CA ASP A 461 -23.89 -7.72 -3.82
C ASP A 461 -24.00 -7.10 -5.23
N ARG A 462 -25.02 -7.49 -6.01
CA ARG A 462 -25.27 -6.95 -7.36
C ARG A 462 -25.86 -5.54 -7.35
N HIS A 463 -26.50 -5.12 -6.26
CA HIS A 463 -27.39 -3.97 -6.19
C HIS A 463 -27.08 -3.03 -5.02
N THR A 464 -26.47 -3.55 -3.96
CA THR A 464 -26.37 -2.89 -2.65
C THR A 464 -24.93 -2.91 -2.15
N ILE A 465 -24.56 -1.85 -1.45
CA ILE A 465 -23.31 -1.74 -0.68
C ILE A 465 -23.64 -1.76 0.80
N TYR A 466 -23.04 -2.69 1.54
CA TYR A 466 -23.09 -2.74 3.00
C TYR A 466 -21.78 -2.18 3.55
N TYR A 467 -21.87 -1.30 4.54
CA TYR A 467 -20.70 -0.83 5.27
C TYR A 467 -20.57 -1.56 6.60
N CYS A 468 -19.32 -1.78 7.02
CA CYS A 468 -18.98 -2.40 8.29
C CYS A 468 -17.77 -1.65 8.88
N TYR A 469 -18.04 -0.71 9.79
CA TYR A 469 -17.06 0.21 10.37
C TYR A 469 -16.82 -0.06 11.85
N GLN A 470 -15.73 0.52 12.38
CA GLN A 470 -15.40 0.49 13.81
C GLN A 470 -15.38 -0.93 14.39
N ASN A 471 -14.64 -1.83 13.74
CA ASN A 471 -14.54 -3.24 14.14
C ASN A 471 -15.93 -3.93 14.20
N PHE A 472 -16.71 -3.74 13.14
CA PHE A 472 -18.04 -4.34 12.94
C PHE A 472 -19.14 -3.86 13.89
N THR A 473 -18.88 -2.86 14.73
CA THR A 473 -19.90 -2.31 15.65
C THR A 473 -20.90 -1.40 14.95
N VAL A 474 -20.51 -0.78 13.82
CA VAL A 474 -21.35 0.10 13.02
C VAL A 474 -21.56 -0.54 11.65
N THR A 475 -22.74 -1.11 11.42
CA THR A 475 -23.09 -1.78 10.17
C THR A 475 -24.37 -1.22 9.58
N GLY A 476 -24.51 -1.32 8.26
CA GLY A 476 -25.71 -0.87 7.57
C GLY A 476 -25.57 -0.90 6.05
N ILE A 477 -26.58 -0.39 5.37
CA ILE A 477 -26.60 -0.24 3.92
C ILE A 477 -26.29 1.22 3.57
N VAL A 478 -25.36 1.43 2.65
CA VAL A 478 -25.07 2.76 2.12
C VAL A 478 -26.32 3.29 1.43
N GLN A 479 -26.82 4.42 1.90
CA GLN A 479 -27.98 5.08 1.31
C GLN A 479 -27.53 6.07 0.24
N THR A 480 -28.42 6.44 -0.66
CA THR A 480 -28.22 7.61 -1.52
C THR A 480 -28.99 8.80 -0.98
N THR A 481 -28.71 10.01 -1.49
CA THR A 481 -29.45 11.23 -1.11
C THR A 481 -30.96 11.12 -1.36
N ALA A 482 -31.38 10.25 -2.29
CA ALA A 482 -32.79 9.92 -2.54
C ALA A 482 -33.38 8.87 -1.58
N GLY A 483 -32.62 8.41 -0.58
CA GLY A 483 -33.05 7.40 0.39
C GLY A 483 -33.11 5.97 -0.15
N HIS A 484 -32.48 5.71 -1.31
CA HIS A 484 -32.41 4.38 -1.90
C HIS A 484 -31.10 3.68 -1.51
N GLY A 485 -31.20 2.52 -0.87
CA GLY A 485 -30.06 1.61 -0.62
C GLY A 485 -29.73 0.68 -1.79
N ASN A 486 -30.66 0.51 -2.73
CA ASN A 486 -30.43 -0.22 -3.98
C ASN A 486 -29.96 0.77 -5.06
N LEU A 487 -28.67 0.70 -5.39
CA LEU A 487 -28.03 1.61 -6.34
C LEU A 487 -28.53 1.39 -7.77
N SER A 488 -29.01 0.19 -8.11
CA SER A 488 -29.54 -0.14 -9.43
C SER A 488 -30.76 0.71 -9.81
N LEU A 489 -31.55 1.14 -8.82
CA LEU A 489 -32.71 2.02 -9.06
C LEU A 489 -32.31 3.39 -9.60
N LEU A 490 -31.08 3.85 -9.29
CA LEU A 490 -30.54 5.14 -9.72
C LEU A 490 -29.57 5.02 -10.90
N SER A 491 -29.43 3.81 -11.43
CA SER A 491 -28.53 3.48 -12.52
C SER A 491 -29.18 2.62 -13.59
N ASP A 492 -30.43 2.91 -13.94
CA ASP A 492 -31.17 2.25 -15.04
C ASP A 492 -31.23 0.72 -14.91
N ASN A 493 -31.40 0.23 -13.67
CA ASN A 493 -31.38 -1.19 -13.30
C ASN A 493 -30.08 -1.94 -13.62
N SER A 494 -28.98 -1.21 -13.85
CA SER A 494 -27.63 -1.78 -13.97
C SER A 494 -27.15 -2.35 -12.64
N ILE A 495 -26.15 -3.25 -12.68
CA ILE A 495 -25.57 -3.89 -11.50
C ILE A 495 -24.17 -3.34 -11.18
N ILE A 496 -23.73 -3.54 -9.94
CA ILE A 496 -22.40 -3.12 -9.47
C ILE A 496 -21.32 -3.98 -10.14
N HIS A 497 -20.43 -3.32 -10.88
CA HIS A 497 -19.28 -3.96 -11.53
C HIS A 497 -18.08 -4.04 -10.59
N ASP A 498 -17.64 -2.90 -10.04
CA ASP A 498 -16.39 -2.82 -9.27
C ASP A 498 -16.42 -1.74 -8.17
N ILE A 499 -15.55 -1.90 -7.17
CA ILE A 499 -15.32 -0.93 -6.10
C ILE A 499 -13.85 -0.62 -6.00
N PHE A 500 -13.51 0.64 -6.27
CA PHE A 500 -12.18 1.17 -6.07
C PHE A 500 -12.10 1.87 -4.70
N THR A 501 -11.03 1.58 -3.94
CA THR A 501 -10.76 2.27 -2.67
C THR A 501 -9.30 2.67 -2.61
N ASP A 502 -9.02 3.88 -2.15
CA ASP A 502 -7.67 4.41 -2.02
C ASP A 502 -7.15 4.45 -0.57
N TYR A 503 -5.94 5.00 -0.38
CA TYR A 503 -5.30 5.19 0.93
C TYR A 503 -5.83 6.39 1.71
N TYR A 504 -6.70 7.21 1.11
CA TYR A 504 -7.29 8.42 1.72
C TYR A 504 -8.74 8.19 2.17
N GLY A 505 -9.24 6.97 1.97
CA GLY A 505 -10.58 6.55 2.34
C GLY A 505 -11.65 6.88 1.30
N ASN A 506 -11.28 7.30 0.09
CA ASN A 506 -12.24 7.51 -1.00
C ASN A 506 -12.71 6.16 -1.53
N ILE A 507 -14.02 6.05 -1.78
CA ILE A 507 -14.66 4.82 -2.28
C ILE A 507 -15.48 5.17 -3.52
N LEU A 508 -15.12 4.57 -4.65
CA LEU A 508 -15.85 4.68 -5.91
C LEU A 508 -16.53 3.37 -6.23
N VAL A 509 -17.84 3.42 -6.44
CA VAL A 509 -18.65 2.29 -6.88
C VAL A 509 -18.99 2.52 -8.33
N LYS A 510 -18.59 1.58 -9.19
CA LYS A 510 -18.83 1.66 -10.62
C LYS A 510 -19.86 0.61 -11.03
N MET A 511 -20.93 1.06 -11.68
CA MET A 511 -21.95 0.20 -12.28
C MET A 511 -21.49 -0.32 -13.65
N GLU A 512 -22.13 -1.37 -14.17
CA GLU A 512 -21.81 -1.92 -15.50
C GLU A 512 -22.06 -0.93 -16.65
N ASN A 513 -23.07 -0.07 -16.51
CA ASN A 513 -23.35 1.04 -17.44
C ASN A 513 -22.50 2.30 -17.17
N ASN A 514 -21.42 2.18 -16.39
CA ASN A 514 -20.50 3.27 -16.05
C ASN A 514 -21.09 4.45 -15.26
N ILE A 515 -22.28 4.31 -14.68
CA ILE A 515 -22.73 5.22 -13.62
C ILE A 515 -21.83 5.00 -12.40
N ILE A 516 -21.38 6.10 -11.79
CA ILE A 516 -20.43 6.09 -10.69
C ILE A 516 -21.09 6.68 -9.45
N PHE A 517 -20.93 6.01 -8.32
CA PHE A 517 -21.27 6.54 -7.00
C PHE A 517 -20.00 6.76 -6.19
N PHE A 518 -19.99 7.81 -5.37
CA PHE A 518 -18.88 8.17 -4.51
C PHE A 518 -19.34 8.28 -3.06
N PHE A 519 -18.51 7.76 -2.17
CA PHE A 519 -18.60 8.02 -0.73
C PHE A 519 -17.21 7.87 -0.10
N LYS A 520 -17.11 8.14 1.20
CA LYS A 520 -15.84 8.09 1.93
C LYS A 520 -15.95 7.08 3.07
N ILE A 521 -14.82 6.56 3.53
CA ILE A 521 -14.79 5.69 4.70
C ILE A 521 -15.51 6.36 5.87
N ASN A 522 -16.23 5.55 6.63
CA ASN A 522 -17.12 5.93 7.72
C ASN A 522 -18.43 6.64 7.29
N THR A 523 -18.54 7.21 6.07
CA THR A 523 -19.81 7.85 5.65
C THR A 523 -20.90 6.79 5.39
N ARG A 524 -22.16 7.15 5.63
CA ARG A 524 -23.31 6.23 5.50
C ARG A 524 -24.10 6.43 4.22
N ASP A 525 -23.78 7.49 3.48
CA ASP A 525 -24.44 7.88 2.26
C ASP A 525 -23.44 8.00 1.10
N ALA A 526 -23.93 7.75 -0.11
CA ALA A 526 -23.24 7.91 -1.37
C ALA A 526 -23.97 8.88 -2.30
N VAL A 527 -23.18 9.59 -3.10
CA VAL A 527 -23.66 10.51 -4.12
C VAL A 527 -23.40 9.94 -5.50
N LYS A 528 -24.35 10.10 -6.41
CA LYS A 528 -24.17 9.79 -7.83
C LYS A 528 -23.30 10.88 -8.46
N LEU A 529 -22.16 10.49 -9.03
CA LEU A 529 -21.31 11.40 -9.80
C LEU A 529 -21.92 11.67 -11.18
N HIS A 530 -21.59 12.81 -11.80
CA HIS A 530 -22.06 13.14 -13.15
C HIS A 530 -21.63 12.08 -14.16
N VAL A 531 -22.48 11.87 -15.17
CA VAL A 531 -22.21 10.88 -16.21
C VAL A 531 -20.98 11.31 -17.03
N TRP A 532 -19.93 10.49 -17.01
CA TRP A 532 -18.66 10.79 -17.68
C TRP A 532 -18.39 9.89 -18.90
N LEU A 533 -18.96 8.69 -18.92
CA LEU A 533 -18.67 7.64 -19.89
C LEU A 533 -19.94 7.12 -20.54
N SER A 534 -19.82 6.62 -21.78
CA SER A 534 -20.92 5.89 -22.42
C SER A 534 -21.15 4.57 -21.72
N ASP A 535 -22.42 4.23 -21.52
CA ASP A 535 -22.93 2.94 -21.07
C ASP A 535 -22.38 1.71 -21.83
N THR A 536 -22.01 1.86 -23.10
CA THR A 536 -21.50 0.77 -23.94
C THR A 536 -20.01 0.47 -23.76
N THR A 537 -19.24 1.42 -23.24
CA THR A 537 -17.78 1.28 -23.16
C THR A 537 -17.40 0.50 -21.91
N LYS A 538 -16.58 -0.54 -22.03
CA LYS A 538 -16.12 -1.28 -20.86
C LYS A 538 -14.98 -0.52 -20.20
N THR A 539 -15.13 -0.17 -18.92
CA THR A 539 -14.15 0.65 -18.20
C THR A 539 -13.77 0.10 -16.83
N LEU A 540 -12.66 0.59 -16.26
CA LEU A 540 -12.21 0.29 -14.91
C LEU A 540 -11.40 1.46 -14.33
N PHE A 541 -11.50 1.70 -13.03
CA PHE A 541 -10.64 2.65 -12.31
C PHE A 541 -9.26 2.07 -12.01
N MET A 542 -8.22 2.90 -12.15
CA MET A 542 -6.84 2.56 -11.78
C MET A 542 -6.10 3.77 -11.22
N LEU A 543 -4.96 3.53 -10.57
CA LEU A 543 -4.05 4.60 -10.17
C LEU A 543 -3.06 4.93 -11.29
N GLY A 544 -2.98 6.20 -11.63
CA GLY A 544 -2.02 6.75 -12.58
C GLY A 544 -0.64 6.97 -11.99
N THR A 545 0.30 7.35 -12.86
CA THR A 545 1.67 7.68 -12.47
C THR A 545 1.79 8.98 -11.67
N SER A 546 0.76 9.82 -11.63
CA SER A 546 0.61 10.97 -10.72
C SER A 546 -0.01 10.58 -9.36
N GLY A 547 -0.39 9.32 -9.17
CA GLY A 547 -1.14 8.85 -7.99
C GLY A 547 -2.62 9.21 -8.00
N GLU A 548 -3.13 9.79 -9.09
CA GLU A 548 -4.55 10.08 -9.29
C GLU A 548 -5.31 8.94 -9.94
N ILE A 549 -6.64 9.07 -9.97
CA ILE A 549 -7.54 8.07 -10.54
C ILE A 549 -7.68 8.28 -12.05
N TYR A 550 -7.43 7.22 -12.80
CA TYR A 550 -7.64 7.15 -14.25
C TYR A 550 -8.74 6.14 -14.57
N LEU A 551 -9.40 6.36 -15.70
CA LEU A 551 -10.31 5.42 -16.33
C LEU A 551 -9.58 4.70 -17.46
N LEU A 552 -9.56 3.37 -17.41
CA LEU A 552 -9.10 2.54 -18.52
C LEU A 552 -10.30 2.12 -19.36
N ASN A 553 -10.33 2.56 -20.61
CA ASN A 553 -11.35 2.19 -21.58
C ASN A 553 -10.86 1.02 -22.42
N ALA A 554 -11.72 0.02 -22.58
CA ALA A 554 -11.53 -1.06 -23.55
C ALA A 554 -12.55 -0.94 -24.68
N PHE A 555 -12.04 -0.82 -25.89
CA PHE A 555 -12.85 -0.62 -27.09
C PHE A 555 -13.13 -1.94 -27.82
N ASN A 556 -14.22 -1.96 -28.59
CA ASN A 556 -14.64 -3.13 -29.35
C ASN A 556 -13.62 -3.58 -30.41
N ASN A 557 -12.72 -2.72 -30.86
CA ASN A 557 -11.62 -3.07 -31.76
C ASN A 557 -10.47 -3.83 -31.07
N GLY A 558 -10.55 -4.07 -29.75
CA GLY A 558 -9.51 -4.75 -28.98
C GLY A 558 -8.33 -3.86 -28.60
N THR A 559 -8.51 -2.53 -28.59
CA THR A 559 -7.53 -1.57 -28.05
C THR A 559 -7.97 -1.02 -26.70
N ILE A 560 -7.01 -0.54 -25.91
CA ILE A 560 -7.26 0.11 -24.62
C ILE A 560 -6.66 1.51 -24.58
N GLN A 561 -7.28 2.41 -23.81
CA GLN A 561 -6.83 3.78 -23.61
C GLN A 561 -7.07 4.21 -22.17
N ALA A 562 -6.06 4.83 -21.54
CA ALA A 562 -6.19 5.46 -20.23
C ALA A 562 -6.61 6.94 -20.40
N LEU A 563 -7.56 7.39 -19.58
CA LEU A 563 -8.05 8.77 -19.54
C LEU A 563 -8.05 9.28 -18.09
N GLU A 564 -7.70 10.55 -17.89
CA GLU A 564 -7.77 11.22 -16.58
C GLU A 564 -9.22 11.40 -16.15
N TYR A 565 -9.51 11.18 -14.87
CA TYR A 565 -10.83 11.41 -14.29
C TYR A 565 -10.76 12.50 -13.20
N PRO A 566 -11.47 13.64 -13.35
CA PRO A 566 -11.42 14.77 -12.41
C PRO A 566 -12.20 14.52 -11.12
N LEU A 567 -11.87 13.46 -10.38
CA LEU A 567 -12.67 13.04 -9.22
C LEU A 567 -12.93 14.18 -8.23
N ASN A 568 -11.89 14.95 -7.88
CA ASN A 568 -12.03 16.02 -6.88
C ASN A 568 -13.02 17.12 -7.32
N LEU A 569 -13.02 17.49 -8.60
CA LEU A 569 -13.93 18.51 -9.14
C LEU A 569 -15.36 18.00 -9.24
N GLU A 570 -15.54 16.74 -9.65
CA GLU A 570 -16.85 16.11 -9.72
C GLU A 570 -17.48 16.01 -8.31
N ILE A 571 -16.66 15.64 -7.31
CA ILE A 571 -17.06 15.68 -5.90
C ILE A 571 -17.47 17.10 -5.48
N GLN A 572 -16.65 18.12 -5.74
CA GLN A 572 -16.93 19.51 -5.37
C GLN A 572 -18.20 20.05 -6.04
N SER A 573 -18.42 19.73 -7.32
CA SER A 573 -19.60 20.13 -8.09
C SER A 573 -20.90 19.62 -7.45
N ILE A 574 -20.89 18.40 -6.92
CA ILE A 574 -22.03 17.78 -6.25
C ILE A 574 -22.17 18.28 -4.81
N ALA A 575 -21.05 18.45 -4.10
CA ALA A 575 -21.00 19.03 -2.77
C ALA A 575 -21.74 20.36 -2.72
N PHE A 576 -21.47 21.22 -3.70
CA PHE A 576 -22.05 22.53 -3.81
C PHE A 576 -23.59 22.46 -3.91
N LYS A 577 -24.12 21.49 -4.67
CA LYS A 577 -25.59 21.30 -4.79
C LYS A 577 -26.22 20.69 -3.53
N THR A 578 -25.45 19.92 -2.76
CA THR A 578 -25.94 19.21 -1.57
C THR A 578 -25.67 19.96 -0.27
N GLU A 579 -25.00 21.12 -0.35
CA GLU A 579 -24.53 21.92 0.79
C GLU A 579 -23.65 21.11 1.77
N ASP A 580 -23.01 20.02 1.29
CA ASP A 580 -22.11 19.19 2.09
C ASP A 580 -20.78 19.93 2.26
N THR A 581 -20.36 20.12 3.51
CA THR A 581 -19.12 20.84 3.87
C THR A 581 -18.28 20.00 4.82
N CYS A 582 -16.95 20.18 4.78
CA CYS A 582 -16.09 19.52 5.76
C CYS A 582 -16.17 20.27 7.10
N PRO A 583 -16.40 19.60 8.24
CA PRO A 583 -16.53 20.26 9.54
C PRO A 583 -15.19 20.84 10.06
N TYR A 584 -14.06 20.55 9.40
CA TYR A 584 -12.74 21.11 9.73
C TYR A 584 -12.05 21.67 8.48
N LEU A 585 -11.15 22.63 8.68
CA LEU A 585 -10.33 23.19 7.61
C LEU A 585 -9.07 22.36 7.38
N ALA A 586 -8.45 21.86 8.45
CA ALA A 586 -7.19 21.15 8.35
C ALA A 586 -7.02 20.06 9.41
N PHE A 587 -6.31 19.00 9.03
CA PHE A 587 -5.92 17.91 9.91
C PHE A 587 -4.44 17.53 9.66
N HIS A 588 -3.55 18.02 10.53
CA HIS A 588 -2.10 17.93 10.42
C HIS A 588 -1.49 16.93 11.41
N ASN A 589 -0.27 16.47 11.15
CA ASN A 589 0.47 15.58 12.05
C ASN A 589 1.99 15.60 11.77
N ASN A 590 2.78 15.05 12.69
CA ASN A 590 4.22 14.81 12.51
C ASN A 590 4.57 13.32 12.28
N ILE A 591 3.64 12.50 11.78
CA ILE A 591 3.82 11.05 11.72
C ILE A 591 4.65 10.71 10.50
N PHE A 592 5.97 10.87 10.58
CA PHE A 592 6.81 10.76 9.39
C PHE A 592 7.07 9.35 8.87
N ARG A 593 6.56 8.27 9.45
CA ARG A 593 6.76 6.92 8.92
C ARG A 593 5.48 6.12 9.04
N ARG A 594 5.22 5.22 8.08
CA ARG A 594 4.14 4.24 8.20
C ARG A 594 4.53 3.04 9.07
N PHE A 595 5.82 2.90 9.40
CA PHE A 595 6.34 1.81 10.20
C PHE A 595 7.40 2.33 11.16
N TYR A 596 7.17 2.12 12.45
CA TYR A 596 8.13 2.37 13.52
C TYR A 596 8.52 1.04 14.16
N ILE A 597 9.78 0.93 14.56
CA ILE A 597 10.25 -0.14 15.44
C ILE A 597 10.50 0.51 16.79
N LEU A 598 9.95 -0.08 17.84
CA LEU A 598 10.16 0.32 19.22
C LEU A 598 10.95 -0.80 19.90
N ASP A 599 12.22 -0.55 20.21
CA ASP A 599 13.06 -1.46 20.98
C ASP A 599 12.88 -1.20 22.49
N LYS A 600 13.51 -2.03 23.33
CA LYS A 600 13.52 -1.86 24.79
C LYS A 600 14.05 -0.46 25.13
N ARG A 601 13.31 0.29 25.96
CA ARG A 601 13.57 1.69 26.40
C ARG A 601 13.34 2.77 25.33
N ASP A 602 12.98 2.41 24.10
CA ASP A 602 12.64 3.42 23.10
C ASP A 602 11.31 4.10 23.45
N ILE A 603 11.22 5.39 23.14
CA ILE A 603 10.01 6.20 23.31
C ILE A 603 9.71 6.89 21.98
N LEU A 604 8.53 6.61 21.43
CA LEU A 604 8.07 7.27 20.21
C LEU A 604 7.11 8.41 20.56
N ARG A 605 7.42 9.62 20.10
CA ARG A 605 6.62 10.83 20.33
C ARG A 605 6.02 11.34 19.02
N LEU A 606 4.70 11.47 18.98
CA LEU A 606 3.94 11.92 17.81
C LEU A 606 2.94 13.01 18.23
N TRP A 607 2.41 13.76 17.27
CA TRP A 607 1.28 14.66 17.47
C TRP A 607 0.40 14.72 16.24
N ALA A 608 -0.88 15.00 16.46
CA ALA A 608 -1.85 15.36 15.44
C ALA A 608 -2.60 16.64 15.86
N GLN A 609 -3.00 17.44 14.90
CA GLN A 609 -3.67 18.72 15.11
C GLN A 609 -4.87 18.83 14.18
N ILE A 610 -6.02 19.24 14.70
CA ILE A 610 -7.22 19.57 13.93
C ILE A 610 -7.57 21.04 14.10
N VAL A 611 -7.90 21.70 12.99
CA VAL A 611 -8.29 23.12 12.93
C VAL A 611 -9.70 23.22 12.37
N TYR A 612 -10.62 23.80 13.13
CA TYR A 612 -12.04 23.86 12.80
C TYR A 612 -12.69 25.16 13.30
N PRO A 613 -13.79 25.63 12.69
CA PRO A 613 -14.51 26.81 13.18
C PRO A 613 -14.94 26.65 14.65
N GLU A 614 -14.97 27.76 15.39
CA GLU A 614 -15.47 27.75 16.77
C GLU A 614 -16.88 27.16 16.89
N ASN A 615 -17.19 26.56 18.05
CA ASN A 615 -18.49 25.96 18.41
C ASN A 615 -18.88 24.63 17.74
N ILE A 616 -18.03 24.02 16.89
CA ILE A 616 -18.31 22.68 16.34
C ILE A 616 -17.95 21.56 17.34
N GLY A 617 -16.89 21.76 18.15
CA GLY A 617 -16.53 20.82 19.21
C GLY A 617 -15.77 19.55 18.79
N LEU A 618 -15.15 19.52 17.61
CA LEU A 618 -14.42 18.35 17.09
C LEU A 618 -13.27 17.89 17.99
N TYR A 619 -12.90 16.62 17.90
CA TYR A 619 -11.72 16.05 18.58
C TYR A 619 -11.02 15.00 17.71
N ILE A 620 -9.83 14.58 18.13
CA ILE A 620 -9.02 13.56 17.46
C ILE A 620 -9.27 12.22 18.17
N ILE A 621 -9.51 11.16 17.40
CA ILE A 621 -9.71 9.80 17.88
C ILE A 621 -8.46 8.98 17.57
N LEU A 622 -7.94 8.29 18.58
CA LEU A 622 -6.87 7.31 18.48
C LEU A 622 -7.45 5.90 18.57
N GLU A 623 -7.21 5.08 17.55
CA GLU A 623 -7.65 3.68 17.50
C GLU A 623 -6.46 2.77 17.28
N THR A 624 -6.31 1.74 18.12
CA THR A 624 -5.25 0.74 18.01
C THR A 624 -5.79 -0.66 17.78
N TYR A 625 -5.13 -1.43 16.93
CA TYR A 625 -5.47 -2.82 16.64
C TYR A 625 -4.23 -3.70 16.70
N GLY A 626 -4.34 -4.85 17.35
CA GLY A 626 -3.23 -5.79 17.57
C GLY A 626 -3.05 -6.15 19.05
N PRO A 627 -1.90 -6.73 19.42
CA PRO A 627 -1.62 -7.15 20.78
C PRO A 627 -1.44 -5.95 21.73
N GLN A 628 -1.87 -6.09 22.98
CA GLN A 628 -1.78 -5.05 24.02
C GLN A 628 -0.37 -4.98 24.63
N ILE A 629 0.60 -4.51 23.84
CA ILE A 629 2.03 -4.51 24.19
C ILE A 629 2.66 -3.11 24.29
N LEU A 630 1.83 -2.07 24.13
CA LEU A 630 2.22 -0.67 24.17
C LEU A 630 1.49 0.06 25.30
N GLU A 631 2.24 0.88 26.02
CA GLU A 631 1.71 1.95 26.86
C GLU A 631 1.61 3.22 26.04
N ILE A 632 0.44 3.85 26.04
CA ILE A 632 0.14 5.05 25.27
C ILE A 632 -0.26 6.16 26.23
N LYS A 633 0.42 7.30 26.16
CA LYS A 633 0.07 8.52 26.91
C LYS A 633 -0.38 9.61 25.96
N GLU A 634 -1.50 10.23 26.29
CA GLU A 634 -2.12 11.29 25.51
C GLU A 634 -2.10 12.61 26.29
N HIS A 635 -1.69 13.67 25.62
CA HIS A 635 -1.72 15.03 26.15
C HIS A 635 -2.42 15.94 25.15
N LEU A 636 -3.55 16.52 25.55
CA LEU A 636 -4.35 17.41 24.73
C LEU A 636 -4.00 18.87 25.03
N HIS A 637 -3.76 19.63 23.97
CA HIS A 637 -3.62 21.08 24.01
C HIS A 637 -4.72 21.71 23.15
N TYR A 638 -5.29 22.80 23.64
CA TYR A 638 -6.40 23.50 23.01
C TYR A 638 -6.12 25.00 22.97
N GLU A 639 -6.35 25.60 21.80
CA GLU A 639 -6.19 27.02 21.56
C GLU A 639 -7.38 27.52 20.71
N ILE A 640 -7.76 28.77 20.93
CA ILE A 640 -8.77 29.48 20.12
C ILE A 640 -8.11 30.74 19.59
N ALA A 641 -8.16 30.93 18.26
CA ALA A 641 -7.64 32.12 17.60
C ALA A 641 -8.46 32.45 16.35
N LEU A 642 -8.80 33.73 16.17
CA LEU A 642 -9.39 34.28 14.94
C LEU A 642 -10.67 33.57 14.45
N GLY A 643 -11.55 33.11 15.35
CA GLY A 643 -12.78 32.39 14.98
C GLY A 643 -12.59 30.89 14.77
N TYR A 644 -11.39 30.36 15.02
CA TYR A 644 -11.05 28.96 14.86
C TYR A 644 -10.57 28.33 16.17
N SER A 645 -10.97 27.09 16.37
CA SER A 645 -10.49 26.19 17.42
C SER A 645 -9.40 25.28 16.86
N ILE A 646 -8.28 25.21 17.58
CA ILE A 646 -7.14 24.36 17.28
C ILE A 646 -6.98 23.35 18.42
N LYS A 647 -7.06 22.06 18.12
CA LYS A 647 -6.78 20.98 19.08
C LYS A 647 -5.58 20.18 18.63
N THR A 648 -4.57 20.11 19.47
CA THR A 648 -3.36 19.31 19.26
C THR A 648 -3.32 18.17 20.27
N MET A 649 -3.25 16.92 19.79
CA MET A 649 -3.06 15.72 20.59
C MET A 649 -1.60 15.27 20.46
N ALA A 650 -0.85 15.36 21.55
CA ALA A 650 0.49 14.77 21.66
C ALA A 650 0.39 13.35 22.21
N LEU A 651 1.10 12.42 21.57
CA LEU A 651 1.07 10.99 21.80
C LEU A 651 2.46 10.48 22.16
N VAL A 652 2.55 9.66 23.20
CA VAL A 652 3.80 9.00 23.60
C VAL A 652 3.56 7.50 23.67
N PHE A 653 4.25 6.74 22.83
CA PHE A 653 4.22 5.28 22.81
C PHE A 653 5.50 4.74 23.45
N SER A 654 5.35 3.77 24.35
CA SER A 654 6.47 3.13 25.05
C SER A 654 6.12 1.69 25.45
N GLN A 655 7.12 0.89 25.84
CA GLN A 655 6.92 -0.40 26.48
C GLN A 655 7.50 -0.35 27.91
N SER A 656 6.70 -0.77 28.90
CA SER A 656 7.07 -0.76 30.33
C SER A 656 7.38 -2.15 30.90
N ILE A 657 7.51 -3.17 30.05
CA ILE A 657 7.82 -4.54 30.46
C ILE A 657 9.25 -4.63 30.99
N ASN A 658 9.39 -5.18 32.20
CA ASN A 658 10.67 -5.53 32.77
C ASN A 658 11.02 -6.99 32.42
N TYR A 659 12.09 -7.16 31.65
CA TYR A 659 12.61 -8.48 31.26
C TYR A 659 13.71 -8.99 32.21
N GLU A 660 14.00 -8.30 33.31
CA GLU A 660 15.06 -8.65 34.25
C GLU A 660 14.57 -9.65 35.29
N ALA A 661 15.37 -10.70 35.55
CA ALA A 661 15.12 -11.73 36.58
C ALA A 661 13.75 -12.43 36.48
N VAL A 662 13.29 -12.72 35.26
CA VAL A 662 12.04 -13.44 34.99
C VAL A 662 12.31 -14.92 34.73
N ASP A 663 11.45 -15.79 35.22
CA ASP A 663 11.62 -17.25 35.13
C ASP A 663 11.71 -17.77 33.68
N ASP A 664 10.95 -17.16 32.76
CA ASP A 664 10.96 -17.51 31.33
C ASP A 664 11.01 -16.24 30.47
N TYR A 665 12.24 -15.80 30.20
CA TYR A 665 12.52 -14.64 29.35
C TYR A 665 11.91 -14.79 27.95
N PHE A 666 12.00 -15.97 27.35
CA PHE A 666 11.58 -16.17 25.95
C PHE A 666 10.06 -16.14 25.81
N LYS A 667 9.34 -16.71 26.76
CA LYS A 667 7.88 -16.59 26.81
C LYS A 667 7.46 -15.14 27.00
N LEU A 668 8.04 -14.43 27.97
CA LEU A 668 7.72 -13.02 28.20
C LEU A 668 8.03 -12.17 26.97
N GLN A 669 9.15 -12.41 26.31
CA GLN A 669 9.51 -11.74 25.05
C GLN A 669 8.48 -12.04 23.95
N ASN A 670 8.09 -13.31 23.77
CA ASN A 670 7.11 -13.70 22.77
C ASN A 670 5.74 -13.04 23.00
N ASP A 671 5.30 -12.97 24.26
CA ASP A 671 4.02 -12.38 24.63
C ASP A 671 4.00 -10.85 24.45
N ASN A 672 5.16 -10.20 24.60
CA ASN A 672 5.32 -8.73 24.53
C ASN A 672 5.97 -8.20 23.25
N THR A 673 6.18 -9.06 22.27
CA THR A 673 6.62 -8.69 20.91
C THR A 673 5.40 -8.64 20.00
N GLY A 674 5.41 -7.85 18.93
CA GLY A 674 4.33 -7.86 17.95
C GLY A 674 4.16 -6.57 17.17
N SER A 675 3.16 -6.53 16.30
CA SER A 675 2.80 -5.36 15.49
C SER A 675 1.47 -4.79 15.94
N VAL A 676 1.44 -3.49 16.25
CA VAL A 676 0.22 -2.74 16.56
C VAL A 676 -0.03 -1.74 15.45
N LEU A 677 -1.22 -1.80 14.84
CA LEU A 677 -1.69 -0.77 13.93
C LEU A 677 -2.32 0.36 14.71
N VAL A 678 -2.06 1.59 14.29
CA VAL A 678 -2.56 2.82 14.90
C VAL A 678 -3.24 3.65 13.83
N ASN A 679 -4.43 4.15 14.15
CA ASN A 679 -5.22 5.03 13.31
C ASN A 679 -5.54 6.32 14.06
N LEU A 680 -5.36 7.46 13.38
CA LEU A 680 -5.79 8.77 13.85
C LEU A 680 -6.82 9.35 12.90
N ARG A 681 -7.98 9.74 13.43
CA ARG A 681 -9.04 10.35 12.64
C ARG A 681 -9.77 11.45 13.39
N PRO A 682 -10.40 12.40 12.69
CA PRO A 682 -11.35 13.34 13.29
C PRO A 682 -12.60 12.61 13.84
N SER A 683 -13.25 13.22 14.84
CA SER A 683 -14.51 12.74 15.42
C SER A 683 -15.67 12.80 14.44
N GLU A 684 -15.69 13.82 13.58
CA GLU A 684 -16.66 14.00 12.51
C GLU A 684 -15.94 14.26 11.19
N TYR A 685 -16.54 13.83 10.10
CA TYR A 685 -16.00 13.95 8.75
C TYR A 685 -17.15 13.92 7.76
N SER A 686 -16.90 14.39 6.55
CA SER A 686 -17.82 14.31 5.42
C SER A 686 -17.11 13.85 4.16
N LYS A 687 -17.89 13.66 3.09
CA LYS A 687 -17.39 13.28 1.76
C LYS A 687 -16.42 14.33 1.19
N MET A 688 -16.52 15.58 1.67
CA MET A 688 -15.73 16.73 1.21
C MET A 688 -14.41 16.92 1.94
N CYS A 689 -14.22 16.21 3.03
CA CYS A 689 -12.99 16.36 3.78
C CYS A 689 -11.78 15.81 3.00
N PRO A 690 -10.63 16.51 2.99
CA PRO A 690 -9.47 16.11 2.19
C PRO A 690 -8.88 14.77 2.65
N ALA A 691 -8.67 14.58 3.95
CA ALA A 691 -8.15 13.34 4.52
C ALA A 691 -9.11 12.78 5.57
N SER A 692 -9.48 11.49 5.47
CA SER A 692 -10.38 10.85 6.44
C SER A 692 -9.65 10.33 7.69
N HIS A 693 -8.39 9.90 7.55
CA HIS A 693 -7.64 9.25 8.62
C HIS A 693 -6.14 9.13 8.32
N TRP A 694 -5.34 8.70 9.31
CA TRP A 694 -3.92 8.38 9.18
C TRP A 694 -3.60 7.04 9.84
N VAL A 695 -3.15 6.07 9.03
CA VAL A 695 -2.84 4.71 9.51
C VAL A 695 -1.33 4.44 9.43
N PHE A 696 -0.76 3.92 10.52
CA PHE A 696 0.64 3.49 10.62
C PHE A 696 0.79 2.28 11.56
N GLN A 697 1.95 1.66 11.52
CA GLN A 697 2.30 0.48 12.30
C GLN A 697 3.43 0.80 13.29
N ILE A 698 3.31 0.30 14.52
CA ILE A 698 4.38 0.24 15.51
C ILE A 698 4.67 -1.23 15.78
N SER A 699 5.87 -1.68 15.44
CA SER A 699 6.36 -3.00 15.83
C SER A 699 7.18 -2.88 17.10
N VAL A 700 6.87 -3.70 18.09
CA VAL A 700 7.56 -3.74 19.37
C VAL A 700 8.36 -5.03 19.47
N GLY A 701 9.65 -4.92 19.76
CA GLY A 701 10.57 -6.05 19.88
C GLY A 701 11.92 -5.78 19.21
N CYS A 702 12.70 -6.84 19.03
CA CYS A 702 14.07 -6.71 18.52
C CYS A 702 14.10 -6.29 17.04
N ASP A 703 14.83 -5.21 16.76
CA ASP A 703 15.07 -4.76 15.40
C ASP A 703 16.06 -5.69 14.68
N ILE A 704 15.58 -6.38 13.64
CA ILE A 704 16.38 -7.31 12.83
C ILE A 704 17.53 -6.63 12.05
N THR A 705 17.51 -5.30 11.94
CA THR A 705 18.62 -4.53 11.34
C THR A 705 19.75 -4.29 12.33
N LYS A 706 19.49 -4.47 13.64
CA LYS A 706 20.50 -4.37 14.67
C LYS A 706 21.23 -5.71 14.83
N SER A 707 22.48 -5.64 15.26
CA SER A 707 23.33 -6.80 15.50
C SER A 707 24.34 -6.53 16.59
N MET A 708 24.67 -7.56 17.36
CA MET A 708 25.69 -7.48 18.40
C MET A 708 26.99 -8.11 17.90
N ILE A 709 28.11 -7.46 18.14
CA ILE A 709 29.44 -7.92 17.73
C ILE A 709 30.41 -7.71 18.91
N VAL A 710 31.31 -8.66 19.15
CA VAL A 710 32.41 -8.45 20.10
C VAL A 710 33.41 -7.46 19.51
N LYS A 711 33.79 -6.44 20.28
CA LYS A 711 34.75 -5.40 19.89
C LYS A 711 36.07 -6.05 19.43
N GLY A 712 36.56 -5.65 18.26
CA GLY A 712 37.74 -6.24 17.62
C GLY A 712 37.43 -7.39 16.65
N SER A 713 36.21 -7.90 16.64
CA SER A 713 35.74 -8.86 15.63
C SER A 713 35.22 -8.13 14.39
N SER A 714 35.63 -8.58 13.20
CA SER A 714 35.15 -8.04 11.93
C SER A 714 34.21 -9.03 11.24
N LYS A 715 33.01 -8.57 10.86
CA LYS A 715 32.02 -9.34 10.10
C LYS A 715 32.51 -9.74 8.70
N ASN A 716 33.35 -8.92 8.08
CA ASN A 716 33.69 -9.06 6.66
C ASN A 716 35.03 -9.77 6.41
N SER A 717 35.83 -10.04 7.45
CA SER A 717 37.19 -10.61 7.31
C SER A 717 37.32 -12.04 7.84
N CYS A 718 36.23 -12.64 8.32
CA CYS A 718 36.24 -13.97 8.90
C CYS A 718 35.65 -14.98 7.90
N ILE A 719 36.53 -15.70 7.21
CA ILE A 719 36.15 -16.76 6.27
C ILE A 719 36.20 -18.09 7.04
N PRO A 720 35.14 -18.92 7.02
CA PRO A 720 35.18 -20.24 7.64
C PRO A 720 36.22 -21.14 6.96
N TYR A 721 37.13 -21.74 7.74
CA TYR A 721 38.05 -22.76 7.25
C TYR A 721 38.34 -23.79 8.33
N ASP A 722 38.39 -25.07 7.98
CA ASP A 722 38.73 -26.12 8.94
C ASP A 722 40.16 -25.93 9.44
N PHE A 723 40.32 -25.79 10.76
CA PHE A 723 41.63 -25.76 11.40
C PHE A 723 41.62 -26.47 12.75
N SER A 724 42.80 -26.97 13.11
CA SER A 724 43.11 -27.49 14.43
C SER A 724 44.20 -26.64 15.06
N TYR A 725 44.23 -26.60 16.39
CA TYR A 725 45.28 -25.94 17.15
C TYR A 725 45.76 -26.84 18.27
N VAL A 726 47.01 -26.64 18.69
CA VAL A 726 47.66 -27.46 19.72
C VAL A 726 47.87 -26.61 20.97
N ILE A 727 47.41 -27.13 22.10
CA ILE A 727 47.67 -26.57 23.43
C ILE A 727 48.83 -27.34 24.04
N ASP A 728 49.89 -26.63 24.43
CA ASP A 728 51.06 -27.25 25.04
C ASP A 728 50.71 -27.82 26.43
N LYS A 729 51.23 -29.00 26.75
CA LYS A 729 50.99 -29.69 28.01
C LYS A 729 51.38 -28.88 29.26
N SER A 730 52.33 -27.96 29.11
CA SER A 730 52.76 -27.07 30.20
C SER A 730 51.69 -26.07 30.63
N TYR A 731 50.72 -25.77 29.75
CA TYR A 731 49.62 -24.84 29.99
C TYR A 731 48.30 -25.55 30.31
N LEU A 732 48.32 -26.87 30.47
CA LEU A 732 47.16 -27.69 30.80
C LEU A 732 47.17 -28.04 32.29
N ARG A 733 46.01 -27.92 32.93
CA ARG A 733 45.79 -28.29 34.33
C ARG A 733 46.26 -29.72 34.58
N GLY A 734 47.04 -29.89 35.63
CA GLY A 734 47.61 -31.19 36.01
C GLY A 734 48.79 -31.64 35.14
N GLN A 735 49.25 -30.79 34.21
CA GLN A 735 50.47 -30.97 33.40
C GLN A 735 50.60 -32.39 32.80
N PRO A 736 49.68 -32.78 31.92
CA PRO A 736 49.67 -34.10 31.30
C PRO A 736 50.95 -34.39 30.50
N SER A 737 51.21 -35.65 30.18
CA SER A 737 52.43 -36.03 29.46
C SER A 737 52.48 -35.58 27.99
N LYS A 738 51.34 -35.21 27.39
CA LYS A 738 51.18 -34.92 25.95
C LYS A 738 50.39 -33.63 25.74
N ASN A 739 50.69 -32.95 24.62
CA ASN A 739 49.96 -31.78 24.16
C ASN A 739 48.54 -32.17 23.71
N LEU A 740 47.59 -31.24 23.81
CA LEU A 740 46.21 -31.45 23.38
C LEU A 740 46.00 -30.83 21.99
N GLU A 741 45.60 -31.65 21.03
CA GLU A 741 45.20 -31.19 19.69
C GLU A 741 43.68 -31.02 19.64
N VAL A 742 43.22 -29.82 19.28
CA VAL A 742 41.80 -29.45 19.27
C VAL A 742 41.39 -29.06 17.86
N LYS A 743 40.34 -29.71 17.33
CA LYS A 743 39.67 -29.25 16.12
C LYS A 743 38.68 -28.15 16.46
N TYR A 744 38.78 -27.00 15.78
CA TYR A 744 37.85 -25.88 16.00
C TYR A 744 36.49 -26.17 15.35
N ASN A 745 35.41 -26.03 16.11
CA ASN A 745 34.04 -26.22 15.61
C ASN A 745 33.40 -24.87 15.26
N TRP A 746 33.38 -24.55 13.96
CA TRP A 746 32.82 -23.32 13.44
C TRP A 746 31.31 -23.20 13.63
N ASP A 747 30.57 -24.29 13.48
CA ASP A 747 29.11 -24.30 13.61
C ASP A 747 28.67 -23.96 15.04
N VAL A 748 29.51 -24.27 16.02
CA VAL A 748 29.24 -24.02 17.44
C VAL A 748 29.79 -22.66 17.90
N TYR A 749 31.05 -22.33 17.59
CA TYR A 749 31.73 -21.18 18.19
C TYR A 749 31.79 -19.94 17.29
N GLY A 750 31.50 -20.06 15.99
CA GLY A 750 31.58 -18.94 15.05
C GLY A 750 33.00 -18.40 14.87
N CYS A 751 33.12 -17.09 14.65
CA CYS A 751 34.39 -16.45 14.31
C CYS A 751 35.36 -16.32 15.51
N PRO A 752 36.59 -16.86 15.43
CA PRO A 752 37.57 -16.72 16.50
C PRO A 752 38.12 -15.30 16.61
N VAL A 753 38.29 -14.82 17.84
CA VAL A 753 38.96 -13.55 18.14
C VAL A 753 40.42 -13.83 18.47
N ARG A 754 41.35 -13.17 17.78
CA ARG A 754 42.78 -13.30 18.07
C ARG A 754 43.18 -12.30 19.14
N LEU A 755 43.76 -12.81 20.21
CA LEU A 755 44.24 -12.04 21.35
C LEU A 755 45.73 -12.23 21.49
N HIS A 756 46.46 -11.16 21.81
CA HIS A 756 47.87 -11.26 22.14
C HIS A 756 48.03 -11.66 23.61
N VAL A 757 48.85 -12.68 23.90
CA VAL A 757 48.96 -13.28 25.25
C VAL A 757 49.38 -12.26 26.33
N SER A 758 50.14 -11.23 25.95
CA SER A 758 50.59 -10.19 26.89
C SER A 758 49.57 -9.07 27.12
N GLU A 759 48.46 -9.04 26.38
CA GLU A 759 47.47 -7.97 26.48
C GLU A 759 46.31 -8.37 27.37
N LYS A 760 45.85 -7.41 28.19
CA LYS A 760 44.64 -7.60 28.99
C LYS A 760 43.44 -7.63 28.06
N PHE A 761 42.70 -8.72 28.08
CA PHE A 761 41.45 -8.84 27.33
C PHE A 761 40.25 -8.61 28.25
N GLN A 762 39.39 -7.70 27.83
CA GLN A 762 38.04 -7.54 28.35
C GLN A 762 37.06 -7.65 27.18
N PRO A 763 36.15 -8.63 27.17
CA PRO A 763 35.12 -8.68 26.14
C PRO A 763 34.23 -7.44 26.27
N VAL A 764 34.00 -6.77 25.16
CA VAL A 764 33.05 -5.66 25.04
C VAL A 764 32.10 -6.01 23.90
N LEU A 765 30.80 -6.07 24.19
CA LEU A 765 29.78 -6.21 23.14
C LEU A 765 29.44 -4.83 22.61
N GLN A 766 29.32 -4.74 21.29
CA GLN A 766 28.96 -3.52 20.58
C GLN A 766 27.68 -3.77 19.78
N LEU A 767 26.73 -2.85 19.89
CA LEU A 767 25.52 -2.84 19.08
C LEU A 767 25.77 -2.07 17.80
N PHE A 768 25.41 -2.67 16.67
CA PHE A 768 25.52 -2.10 15.33
C PHE A 768 24.17 -2.11 14.63
N ASN A 769 23.92 -1.13 13.75
CA ASN A 769 22.82 -1.14 12.78
C ASN A 769 23.35 -0.88 11.36
N ASP A 770 22.44 -0.69 10.40
CA ASP A 770 22.77 -0.38 9.00
C ASP A 770 23.63 0.89 8.82
N SER A 771 23.62 1.82 9.80
CA SER A 771 24.44 3.04 9.79
C SER A 771 25.78 2.91 10.49
N GLY A 772 26.07 1.77 11.13
CA GLY A 772 27.34 1.49 11.81
C GLY A 772 27.18 1.23 13.30
N HIS A 773 28.23 1.55 14.07
CA HIS A 773 28.26 1.38 15.52
C HIS A 773 27.24 2.30 16.19
N MET A 774 26.48 1.77 17.14
CA MET A 774 25.50 2.51 17.94
C MET A 774 26.03 2.78 19.34
N GLU A 775 26.33 1.72 20.11
CA GLU A 775 26.77 1.81 21.50
C GLU A 775 27.55 0.56 21.94
N ASP A 776 28.36 0.70 23.00
CA ASP A 776 28.97 -0.44 23.71
C ASP A 776 27.98 -0.90 24.79
N ILE A 777 27.58 -2.18 24.76
CA ILE A 777 26.55 -2.74 25.64
C ILE A 777 27.15 -3.03 27.02
N PRO A 778 26.66 -2.39 28.10
CA PRO A 778 27.19 -2.59 29.44
C PRO A 778 26.67 -3.91 30.02
N VAL A 779 27.41 -4.99 29.80
CA VAL A 779 27.13 -6.30 30.40
C VAL A 779 28.38 -6.87 31.06
N ASN A 780 28.15 -7.72 32.07
CA ASN A 780 29.20 -8.53 32.66
C ASN A 780 29.30 -9.85 31.90
N PHE A 781 30.51 -10.41 31.82
CA PHE A 781 30.77 -11.66 31.14
C PHE A 781 31.41 -12.65 32.11
N LEU A 782 31.05 -13.92 31.94
CA LEU A 782 31.80 -15.03 32.50
C LEU A 782 32.67 -15.59 31.38
N VAL A 783 33.98 -15.59 31.60
CA VAL A 783 34.92 -16.25 30.70
C VAL A 783 35.26 -17.59 31.33
N TRP A 784 34.94 -18.68 30.64
CA TRP A 784 35.34 -20.02 31.03
C TRP A 784 36.21 -20.65 29.95
N GLU A 785 37.13 -21.49 30.40
CA GLU A 785 38.02 -22.23 29.53
C GLU A 785 37.58 -23.71 29.52
N ILE A 786 37.40 -24.26 28.31
CA ILE A 786 36.78 -25.57 28.06
C ILE A 786 37.78 -26.71 27.80
N HIS A 787 39.07 -26.42 27.62
CA HIS A 787 40.09 -27.42 27.29
C HIS A 787 41.11 -27.66 28.42
N GLY A 788 40.86 -27.11 29.60
CA GLY A 788 41.65 -27.29 30.80
C GLY A 788 42.92 -26.44 30.85
N ARG A 789 42.98 -25.27 30.20
CA ARG A 789 44.14 -24.37 30.33
C ARG A 789 44.22 -23.72 31.71
N ASP A 790 45.44 -23.41 32.14
CA ASP A 790 45.74 -22.70 33.40
C ASP A 790 46.72 -21.52 33.25
N ASP A 791 47.06 -21.14 32.01
CA ASP A 791 48.01 -20.07 31.69
C ASP A 791 47.36 -18.68 31.60
N TYR A 792 46.20 -18.49 32.22
CA TYR A 792 45.49 -17.22 32.31
C TYR A 792 45.14 -16.89 33.76
N SER A 793 45.05 -15.60 34.07
CA SER A 793 44.62 -15.13 35.39
C SER A 793 43.70 -13.92 35.24
N PHE A 794 42.86 -13.71 36.26
CA PHE A 794 41.99 -12.54 36.34
C PHE A 794 42.71 -11.43 37.11
N ASN A 795 42.72 -10.22 36.54
CA ASN A 795 43.37 -9.07 37.19
C ASN A 795 42.64 -8.56 38.43
N ASN A 796 41.33 -8.79 38.51
CA ASN A 796 40.48 -8.34 39.61
C ASN A 796 39.95 -9.54 40.38
N THR A 797 39.88 -9.41 41.70
CA THR A 797 39.14 -10.33 42.56
C THR A 797 37.63 -10.14 42.38
N MET A 798 36.84 -11.17 42.70
CA MET A 798 35.36 -11.12 42.66
C MET A 798 34.79 -9.92 43.44
N LYS A 799 35.41 -9.58 44.58
CA LYS A 799 35.05 -8.41 45.40
C LYS A 799 35.33 -7.08 44.69
N GLN A 800 36.46 -6.97 43.98
CA GLN A 800 36.80 -5.76 43.20
C GLN A 800 35.91 -5.60 41.97
N SER A 801 35.40 -6.71 41.42
CA SER A 801 34.43 -6.71 40.32
C SER A 801 32.98 -6.52 40.77
N GLY A 802 32.73 -6.26 42.06
CA GLY A 802 31.40 -5.96 42.59
C GLY A 802 30.47 -7.18 42.72
N CYS A 803 31.01 -8.39 42.70
CA CYS A 803 30.19 -9.60 42.85
C CYS A 803 29.66 -9.71 44.28
N LEU A 804 28.34 -9.90 44.41
CA LEU A 804 27.65 -10.01 45.70
C LEU A 804 27.91 -11.35 46.41
N ASN A 805 28.21 -12.39 45.64
CA ASN A 805 28.51 -13.75 46.11
C ASN A 805 29.78 -14.29 45.43
N GLU A 806 30.39 -15.31 46.03
CA GLU A 806 31.46 -16.07 45.39
C GLU A 806 30.94 -16.72 44.09
N ALA A 807 31.73 -16.66 43.01
CA ALA A 807 31.35 -17.31 41.76
C ALA A 807 31.27 -18.82 41.97
N GLN A 808 30.29 -19.43 41.29
CA GLN A 808 30.23 -20.87 41.15
C GLN A 808 31.54 -21.39 40.55
N THR A 809 32.06 -22.49 41.08
CA THR A 809 33.30 -23.12 40.61
C THR A 809 32.98 -24.32 39.71
N TRP A 810 33.92 -24.71 38.86
CA TRP A 810 33.84 -25.95 38.08
C TRP A 810 33.46 -27.15 38.95
N LYS A 811 34.10 -27.25 40.12
CA LYS A 811 33.83 -28.31 41.09
C LYS A 811 32.39 -28.24 41.60
N SER A 812 31.90 -27.06 41.99
CA SER A 812 30.56 -26.94 42.55
C SER A 812 29.46 -27.26 41.53
N MET A 813 29.50 -26.73 40.30
CA MET A 813 28.39 -27.04 39.38
C MET A 813 28.53 -28.39 38.68
N THR A 814 29.73 -28.96 38.52
CA THR A 814 29.81 -30.36 38.08
C THR A 814 29.33 -31.32 39.16
N GLU A 815 29.48 -30.97 40.45
CA GLU A 815 28.90 -31.72 41.56
C GLU A 815 27.38 -31.57 41.65
N LEU A 816 26.84 -30.36 41.41
CA LEU A 816 25.40 -30.08 41.40
C LEU A 816 24.69 -30.67 40.17
N ASN A 817 25.35 -30.65 39.01
CA ASN A 817 24.78 -31.03 37.71
C ASN A 817 25.48 -32.26 37.11
N LYS A 818 25.80 -33.28 37.92
CA LYS A 818 26.51 -34.51 37.49
C LYS A 818 25.89 -35.24 36.29
N HIS A 819 24.61 -34.99 36.02
CA HIS A 819 23.83 -35.63 34.96
C HIS A 819 23.92 -34.88 33.62
N LEU A 820 24.54 -33.69 33.59
CA LEU A 820 24.70 -32.88 32.39
C LEU A 820 26.14 -32.96 31.85
N PRO A 821 26.34 -32.88 30.53
CA PRO A 821 27.66 -32.63 29.97
C PRO A 821 28.22 -31.29 30.46
N LEU A 822 29.54 -31.17 30.51
CA LEU A 822 30.28 -30.04 31.10
C LEU A 822 29.82 -28.69 30.53
N GLU A 823 29.51 -28.68 29.24
CA GLU A 823 29.07 -27.51 28.46
C GLU A 823 27.64 -27.07 28.79
N ALA A 824 26.80 -27.96 29.33
CA ALA A 824 25.41 -27.68 29.69
C ALA A 824 25.23 -27.30 31.16
N ALA A 825 26.21 -27.59 32.02
CA ALA A 825 26.16 -27.30 33.45
C ALA A 825 26.15 -25.79 33.79
N TRP A 826 26.43 -24.92 32.81
CA TRP A 826 26.40 -23.44 32.91
C TRP A 826 25.53 -22.80 31.81
N GLY A 827 24.62 -23.55 31.19
CA GLY A 827 23.72 -23.03 30.16
C GLY A 827 22.73 -21.98 30.68
N PRO A 828 22.13 -21.16 29.80
CA PRO A 828 21.15 -20.13 30.16
C PRO A 828 19.86 -20.67 30.79
N GLU A 829 19.66 -21.99 30.82
CA GLU A 829 18.53 -22.64 31.49
C GLU A 829 18.73 -22.77 33.02
N PHE A 830 19.93 -22.47 33.54
CA PHE A 830 20.31 -22.69 34.94
C PHE A 830 21.01 -21.48 35.61
N LEU A 831 20.97 -20.31 34.95
CA LEU A 831 21.34 -18.99 35.50
C LEU A 831 20.07 -18.20 35.80
#